data_AF-A0A5P9FCA9-F1
#
_entry.id   AF-A0A5P9FCA9-F1
#
_cell.length_a   1.000
_cell.length_b   1.000
_cell.length_c   1.000
_cell.angle_alpha   90.00
_cell.angle_beta   90.00
_cell.angle_gamma   90.00
#
_symmetry.space_group_name_H-M   'P 1'
#
loop_
_entity.id
_entity.type
_entity.pdbx_description
1 polymer ?
#
loop_
_entity_poly.entity_id
_entity_poly.type
_entity_poly.pdbx_seq_one_letter_code
_entity_poly.pdbx_strand_id
1 'polypeptide(L)'
;MIRTLDFNPFAAGTVIDDEYEGVTVSATGGSGQAMVFDSANPTGGDDDLGSDTLGGVLIVSEDGDSSDPDDNAAGGSIFFDFDNAVRMKSVTLKDIEETEGEGTRLVFYNADGDVIQNQFVEPTGDGGEVTLQLFVPGTVRFEVRFPGSGAVDNVTFDDPGFGGGNDDPNAVDDTLILDEDTTETVNVLVNDTDPDDDTLTVTGAESPDGTVTFTPEGDITFTPNPDFNGPTTITYTVSDGNGGTDTGTVNVTVNPVNDAPVAVDDTASTDFETAVVVDLLGNDTDVDNTNDELTLVDPTVPAEQGTLVDNGDGTVTFTPAAGFSGPATITYTVSDPEGLTDEGTATVTVGDGPALDGYVDGDDDGNLIDEDYLGDPDGDIVNDDPAILPGTAPDDDYVRAGGGDDTVITGEGNDTVEGGDGDDDIDTDGGDLAPDLGYPFAATDPLGYGPDADPENDRDYVDGGAGNDTIRTGDDRDTIFGGSGNDVINGGIDDDFIDGGTGDDRIVGGEGNDSILGGAGNDTIYAGNDPDLIPDVVNLTDEDTGGFSPDRNPDNGMDTVNGGAGDDVIYGADDADSLRGGSGDDFIDGQIDDDIISGNTGNDTLLGGQGDDSVSGGQGDDLLEGGLGDDTLRGNRDNDTLYGGEGNDSLDGGGEDDELYGGDGDDDMMGGQGDDLLDGGAGNDTMTGGAGQDTFVNVNAGDVVDGGSGPVDFDTLDLRGSTAPGGSLSITYTSDDREDGIVNYLDADGNEAGQLVFEEIENIIPCFTPGTKIATPKGERRVEELQVGDRVITRDNGIQEIRWVGKRDMSAAEFEKAAHLKPVLIRQGALGNGLPERDMMVSPNHRILVANDKTALYFEEREVLVAAKHLTGMEGVDIVEVSSTTYVHIMFDQHEVILSDGAWTESFQPGDMSLAGIGDAQRQEILELFPELATRDGIDAYASARRSLKKYEAQLLTK
;
A
#
# COMPACT_ATOMS: atom_id res chain seq x y z
N MET A 1 -50.01 44.58 -98.24
CA MET A 1 -49.14 44.82 -99.42
C MET A 1 -49.94 45.53 -100.51
N ILE A 2 -49.36 46.48 -101.27
CA ILE A 2 -50.03 47.13 -102.43
C ILE A 2 -49.97 46.17 -103.62
N ARG A 3 -51.12 45.79 -104.19
CA ARG A 3 -51.25 44.91 -105.36
C ARG A 3 -51.94 45.64 -106.49
N THR A 4 -51.53 45.38 -107.73
CA THR A 4 -52.15 45.92 -108.95
C THR A 4 -52.54 44.76 -109.85
N LEU A 5 -53.82 44.67 -110.21
CA LEU A 5 -54.30 43.77 -111.25
C LEU A 5 -54.11 44.45 -112.60
N ASP A 6 -53.23 43.87 -113.41
CA ASP A 6 -52.99 44.20 -114.80
C ASP A 6 -53.58 43.08 -115.68
N PHE A 7 -54.41 43.45 -116.65
CA PHE A 7 -55.12 42.51 -117.53
C PHE A 7 -54.35 42.21 -118.83
N ASN A 8 -53.17 42.81 -119.03
CA ASN A 8 -52.28 42.55 -120.17
C ASN A 8 -51.90 41.08 -120.44
N PRO A 9 -51.79 40.19 -119.43
CA PRO A 9 -51.40 38.80 -119.66
C PRO A 9 -52.50 37.88 -120.24
N PHE A 10 -53.77 38.31 -120.33
CA PHE A 10 -54.88 37.43 -120.76
C PHE A 10 -54.97 37.26 -122.29
N ALA A 11 -55.29 36.04 -122.73
CA ALA A 11 -55.51 35.74 -124.16
C ALA A 11 -56.94 36.07 -124.59
N ALA A 12 -57.12 36.58 -125.81
CA ALA A 12 -58.44 36.80 -126.41
C ALA A 12 -59.29 35.51 -126.44
N GLY A 13 -60.58 35.61 -126.09
CA GLY A 13 -61.53 34.52 -125.94
C GLY A 13 -61.67 33.93 -124.51
N THR A 14 -61.06 34.54 -123.49
CA THR A 14 -61.13 34.05 -122.09
C THR A 14 -62.44 34.48 -121.43
N VAL A 15 -63.24 33.55 -120.90
CA VAL A 15 -64.47 33.87 -120.16
C VAL A 15 -64.11 34.42 -118.78
N ILE A 16 -64.69 35.56 -118.38
CA ILE A 16 -64.38 36.24 -117.11
C ILE A 16 -65.28 35.70 -116.00
N ASP A 17 -64.84 34.60 -115.38
CA ASP A 17 -65.39 34.04 -114.14
C ASP A 17 -64.34 33.13 -113.48
N ASP A 18 -63.13 33.68 -113.25
CA ASP A 18 -61.99 32.92 -112.76
C ASP A 18 -61.26 33.67 -111.62
N GLU A 19 -60.57 32.90 -110.78
CA GLU A 19 -59.85 33.39 -109.61
C GLU A 19 -58.43 33.84 -110.00
N TYR A 20 -58.09 35.08 -109.66
CA TYR A 20 -56.74 35.64 -109.78
C TYR A 20 -56.19 35.92 -108.39
N GLU A 21 -54.90 35.76 -108.13
CA GLU A 21 -54.28 35.80 -106.78
C GLU A 21 -55.07 36.59 -105.71
N GLY A 22 -55.96 35.93 -104.97
CA GLY A 22 -56.75 36.52 -103.87
C GLY A 22 -57.94 37.43 -104.25
N VAL A 23 -58.38 37.43 -105.51
CA VAL A 23 -59.52 38.18 -106.05
C VAL A 23 -60.19 37.42 -107.21
N THR A 24 -61.48 37.16 -107.07
CA THR A 24 -62.32 36.61 -108.14
C THR A 24 -62.86 37.76 -108.99
N VAL A 25 -62.63 37.71 -110.30
CA VAL A 25 -63.15 38.71 -111.24
C VAL A 25 -64.25 38.09 -112.08
N SER A 26 -65.44 38.67 -111.97
CA SER A 26 -66.62 38.24 -112.71
C SER A 26 -67.29 39.41 -113.41
N ALA A 27 -68.00 39.11 -114.49
CA ALA A 27 -68.60 40.11 -115.36
C ALA A 27 -70.02 39.68 -115.74
N THR A 28 -71.00 40.57 -115.58
CA THR A 28 -72.39 40.31 -115.99
C THR A 28 -72.90 41.40 -116.91
N GLY A 29 -73.28 41.02 -118.14
CA GLY A 29 -74.13 41.87 -118.98
C GLY A 29 -75.54 41.97 -118.42
N GLY A 30 -76.26 43.04 -118.71
CA GLY A 30 -77.65 43.30 -118.29
C GLY A 30 -78.70 42.23 -118.70
N SER A 31 -78.34 41.23 -119.50
CA SER A 31 -79.17 40.04 -119.81
C SER A 31 -78.79 38.76 -119.03
N GLY A 32 -77.70 38.79 -118.24
CA GLY A 32 -77.22 37.67 -117.41
C GLY A 32 -76.31 36.66 -118.14
N GLN A 33 -75.72 37.04 -119.28
CA GLN A 33 -74.69 36.25 -119.98
C GLN A 33 -73.28 36.67 -119.49
N ALA A 34 -72.33 35.71 -119.48
CA ALA A 34 -70.95 35.95 -119.05
C ALA A 34 -70.17 36.71 -120.14
N MET A 35 -69.40 37.73 -119.75
CA MET A 35 -68.60 38.53 -120.69
C MET A 35 -67.26 37.84 -121.01
N VAL A 36 -66.74 38.02 -122.23
CA VAL A 36 -65.54 37.33 -122.73
C VAL A 36 -64.46 38.34 -123.07
N PHE A 37 -63.23 38.11 -122.61
CA PHE A 37 -62.12 39.00 -122.92
C PHE A 37 -61.75 38.92 -124.41
N ASP A 38 -62.03 39.93 -125.25
CA ASP A 38 -61.52 40.02 -126.63
C ASP A 38 -60.47 41.15 -126.81
N SER A 39 -59.20 40.80 -126.64
CA SER A 39 -58.09 41.72 -126.94
C SER A 39 -57.71 41.79 -128.43
N ALA A 40 -58.33 40.97 -129.30
CA ALA A 40 -58.09 40.97 -130.74
C ALA A 40 -58.98 41.97 -131.48
N ASN A 41 -60.17 42.28 -130.96
CA ASN A 41 -61.04 43.37 -131.41
C ASN A 41 -61.45 44.25 -130.22
N PRO A 42 -60.53 45.05 -129.65
CA PRO A 42 -60.73 45.77 -128.39
C PRO A 42 -61.81 46.87 -128.44
N THR A 43 -62.48 47.06 -129.58
CA THR A 43 -63.59 48.00 -129.73
C THR A 43 -64.92 47.28 -130.00
N GLY A 44 -64.95 45.94 -130.06
CA GLY A 44 -66.14 45.21 -130.51
C GLY A 44 -66.59 45.54 -131.94
N GLY A 45 -65.80 46.30 -132.70
CA GLY A 45 -66.19 46.86 -134.01
C GLY A 45 -66.84 48.24 -133.94
N ASP A 46 -66.94 48.85 -132.76
CA ASP A 46 -67.26 50.28 -132.62
C ASP A 46 -66.04 51.15 -133.02
N ASP A 47 -66.31 52.34 -133.57
CA ASP A 47 -65.30 53.28 -134.07
C ASP A 47 -64.88 54.31 -132.99
N ASP A 48 -65.54 54.32 -131.83
CA ASP A 48 -65.38 55.28 -130.74
C ASP A 48 -64.51 54.76 -129.57
N LEU A 49 -64.30 53.45 -129.40
CA LEU A 49 -63.29 52.88 -128.49
C LEU A 49 -61.86 52.83 -129.09
N GLY A 50 -61.60 53.50 -130.21
CA GLY A 50 -60.34 53.41 -130.97
C GLY A 50 -59.16 54.17 -130.35
N SER A 51 -58.39 53.54 -129.46
CA SER A 51 -57.17 54.12 -128.86
C SER A 51 -55.87 53.37 -129.19
N ASP A 52 -54.79 54.13 -129.44
CA ASP A 52 -53.42 53.66 -129.75
C ASP A 52 -52.74 52.92 -128.57
N THR A 53 -53.36 52.87 -127.38
CA THR A 53 -52.79 52.32 -126.14
C THR A 53 -53.60 51.15 -125.53
N LEU A 54 -54.45 50.49 -126.31
CA LEU A 54 -55.31 49.38 -125.86
C LEU A 54 -54.64 48.00 -125.86
N GLY A 55 -53.44 47.91 -125.28
CA GLY A 55 -52.89 46.61 -124.86
C GLY A 55 -53.64 46.12 -123.63
N GLY A 56 -54.42 45.04 -123.79
CA GLY A 56 -54.88 44.16 -122.71
C GLY A 56 -55.63 44.80 -121.53
N VAL A 57 -56.74 45.45 -121.83
CA VAL A 57 -57.69 46.01 -120.84
C VAL A 57 -58.99 45.20 -120.82
N LEU A 58 -59.73 45.22 -119.71
CA LEU A 58 -61.01 44.52 -119.55
C LEU A 58 -62.16 45.41 -120.05
N ILE A 59 -62.86 45.00 -121.11
CA ILE A 59 -63.79 45.87 -121.87
C ILE A 59 -65.23 45.40 -121.69
N VAL A 60 -66.16 46.36 -121.60
CA VAL A 60 -67.61 46.16 -121.73
C VAL A 60 -68.04 46.95 -122.98
N SER A 61 -68.46 46.27 -124.05
CA SER A 61 -68.85 46.90 -125.34
C SER A 61 -70.37 46.82 -125.57
N GLU A 62 -70.95 47.91 -126.07
CA GLU A 62 -72.37 48.04 -126.45
C GLU A 62 -72.48 48.67 -127.85
N ASP A 63 -73.22 48.02 -128.77
CA ASP A 63 -74.29 48.63 -129.61
C ASP A 63 -74.62 47.93 -130.96
N GLY A 64 -73.89 46.88 -131.35
CA GLY A 64 -74.47 45.75 -132.07
C GLY A 64 -74.49 45.75 -133.61
N ASP A 65 -73.52 45.05 -134.21
CA ASP A 65 -73.68 43.96 -135.19
C ASP A 65 -72.35 43.16 -135.29
N SER A 66 -72.22 41.86 -135.61
CA SER A 66 -73.14 40.72 -135.68
C SER A 66 -72.37 39.37 -135.52
N SER A 67 -71.27 39.33 -134.75
CA SER A 67 -70.54 38.07 -134.47
C SER A 67 -69.58 38.04 -133.25
N ASP A 68 -70.00 38.50 -132.06
CA ASP A 68 -69.29 38.25 -130.78
C ASP A 68 -70.27 37.85 -129.63
N PRO A 69 -69.98 36.81 -128.81
CA PRO A 69 -70.85 36.32 -127.72
C PRO A 69 -71.06 37.18 -126.45
N ASP A 70 -70.45 38.35 -126.27
CA ASP A 70 -70.52 39.12 -125.00
C ASP A 70 -71.20 40.50 -125.06
N ASP A 71 -71.99 40.75 -126.11
CA ASP A 71 -72.71 42.00 -126.33
C ASP A 71 -73.97 42.15 -125.44
N ASN A 72 -74.09 43.26 -124.70
CA ASN A 72 -75.35 43.60 -123.99
C ASN A 72 -75.75 45.07 -124.17
N ALA A 73 -76.84 45.29 -124.91
CA ALA A 73 -77.43 46.60 -125.26
C ALA A 73 -78.11 47.37 -124.10
N ALA A 74 -77.59 47.24 -122.88
CA ALA A 74 -78.13 47.90 -121.68
C ALA A 74 -77.03 48.13 -120.62
N GLY A 75 -75.77 48.27 -121.04
CA GLY A 75 -74.60 48.31 -120.16
C GLY A 75 -74.27 46.99 -119.43
N GLY A 76 -73.33 47.06 -118.48
CA GLY A 76 -72.85 45.89 -117.73
C GLY A 76 -72.10 46.25 -116.44
N SER A 77 -71.96 45.26 -115.56
CA SER A 77 -71.16 45.39 -114.33
C SER A 77 -69.97 44.43 -114.35
N ILE A 78 -68.81 44.93 -113.94
CA ILE A 78 -67.65 44.12 -113.59
C ILE A 78 -67.51 44.10 -112.06
N PHE A 79 -67.30 42.92 -111.50
CA PHE A 79 -67.13 42.70 -110.08
C PHE A 79 -65.74 42.14 -109.76
N PHE A 80 -65.16 42.68 -108.70
CA PHE A 80 -63.93 42.22 -108.08
C PHE A 80 -64.28 41.81 -106.66
N ASP A 81 -64.37 40.51 -106.40
CA ASP A 81 -64.63 39.93 -105.08
C ASP A 81 -63.29 39.51 -104.47
N PHE A 82 -62.88 40.15 -103.38
CA PHE A 82 -61.60 39.90 -102.70
C PHE A 82 -61.79 38.87 -101.57
N ASP A 83 -60.81 37.98 -101.40
CA ASP A 83 -60.84 36.96 -100.34
C ASP A 83 -60.86 37.55 -98.92
N ASN A 84 -60.23 38.72 -98.76
CA ASN A 84 -60.17 39.48 -97.51
C ASN A 84 -60.58 40.94 -97.76
N ALA A 85 -60.97 41.65 -96.70
CA ALA A 85 -61.31 43.06 -96.80
C ALA A 85 -60.06 43.90 -97.14
N VAL A 86 -60.03 44.50 -98.32
CA VAL A 86 -58.91 45.30 -98.83
C VAL A 86 -59.15 46.80 -98.70
N ARG A 87 -58.09 47.59 -98.91
CA ARG A 87 -58.19 49.04 -99.10
C ARG A 87 -57.95 49.40 -100.55
N MET A 88 -58.98 49.86 -101.27
CA MET A 88 -58.84 50.29 -102.65
C MET A 88 -57.96 51.55 -102.75
N LYS A 89 -57.00 51.53 -103.67
CA LYS A 89 -55.97 52.58 -103.86
C LYS A 89 -56.10 53.34 -105.16
N SER A 90 -56.35 52.65 -106.27
CA SER A 90 -56.66 53.31 -107.54
C SER A 90 -57.31 52.38 -108.53
N VAL A 91 -58.00 52.95 -109.51
CA VAL A 91 -58.48 52.24 -110.69
C VAL A 91 -58.30 53.16 -111.90
N THR A 92 -57.94 52.58 -113.04
CA THR A 92 -57.90 53.30 -114.32
C THR A 92 -59.11 52.89 -115.14
N LEU A 93 -59.87 53.88 -115.58
CA LEU A 93 -60.99 53.69 -116.50
C LEU A 93 -60.63 54.32 -117.84
N LYS A 94 -61.00 53.65 -118.92
CA LYS A 94 -60.76 54.11 -120.28
C LYS A 94 -62.08 54.16 -121.02
N ASP A 95 -62.25 55.25 -121.78
CA ASP A 95 -63.30 55.42 -122.77
C ASP A 95 -64.73 55.18 -122.25
N ILE A 96 -65.07 55.86 -121.16
CA ILE A 96 -66.41 55.85 -120.59
C ILE A 96 -67.33 56.68 -121.51
N GLU A 97 -68.32 56.02 -122.12
CA GLU A 97 -69.19 56.59 -123.17
C GLU A 97 -69.82 57.97 -122.84
N GLU A 98 -69.86 58.84 -123.86
CA GLU A 98 -70.28 60.25 -123.81
C GLU A 98 -71.82 60.46 -124.00
N THR A 99 -72.67 59.53 -123.57
CA THR A 99 -74.12 59.73 -123.60
C THR A 99 -74.59 60.67 -122.46
N GLU A 100 -75.51 61.59 -122.78
CA GLU A 100 -75.88 62.76 -121.94
C GLU A 100 -76.15 62.41 -120.46
N GLY A 101 -75.14 62.61 -119.60
CA GLY A 101 -75.28 62.68 -118.15
C GLY A 101 -75.18 61.35 -117.39
N GLU A 102 -74.77 60.26 -118.05
CA GLU A 102 -74.83 58.91 -117.48
C GLU A 102 -73.45 58.24 -117.39
N GLY A 103 -72.40 58.90 -116.88
CA GLY A 103 -71.08 58.28 -116.65
C GLY A 103 -71.05 57.04 -115.73
N THR A 104 -69.87 56.47 -115.52
CA THR A 104 -69.67 55.20 -114.78
C THR A 104 -69.82 55.37 -113.26
N ARG A 105 -70.32 54.33 -112.58
CA ARG A 105 -70.35 54.28 -111.11
C ARG A 105 -69.43 53.21 -110.54
N LEU A 106 -68.63 53.62 -109.57
CA LEU A 106 -67.79 52.76 -108.74
C LEU A 106 -68.48 52.51 -107.41
N VAL A 107 -68.80 51.26 -107.09
CA VAL A 107 -69.51 50.88 -105.86
C VAL A 107 -68.67 49.91 -105.04
N PHE A 108 -68.46 50.23 -103.77
CA PHE A 108 -67.60 49.47 -102.86
C PHE A 108 -68.46 48.91 -101.73
N TYR A 109 -68.28 47.63 -101.43
CA TYR A 109 -69.06 46.88 -100.44
C TYR A 109 -68.17 46.30 -99.34
N ASN A 110 -68.66 46.26 -98.10
CA ASN A 110 -68.02 45.55 -96.99
C ASN A 110 -68.45 44.07 -96.90
N ALA A 111 -67.88 43.34 -95.94
CA ALA A 111 -68.15 41.91 -95.69
C ALA A 111 -69.64 41.57 -95.48
N ASP A 112 -70.44 42.51 -94.97
CA ASP A 112 -71.87 42.32 -94.73
C ASP A 112 -72.73 42.56 -96.00
N GLY A 113 -72.11 42.99 -97.10
CA GLY A 113 -72.78 43.32 -98.37
C GLY A 113 -73.34 44.75 -98.42
N ASP A 114 -73.02 45.60 -97.45
CA ASP A 114 -73.44 47.00 -97.41
C ASP A 114 -72.52 47.89 -98.27
N VAL A 115 -73.11 48.86 -98.98
CA VAL A 115 -72.35 49.85 -99.76
C VAL A 115 -71.64 50.82 -98.80
N ILE A 116 -70.32 50.77 -98.78
CA ILE A 116 -69.49 51.67 -97.96
C ILE A 116 -69.07 52.94 -98.71
N GLN A 117 -68.96 52.88 -100.03
CA GLN A 117 -68.73 54.06 -100.87
C GLN A 117 -69.33 53.87 -102.26
N ASN A 118 -69.81 54.95 -102.87
CA ASN A 118 -70.31 54.99 -104.24
C ASN A 118 -69.84 56.28 -104.89
N GLN A 119 -69.10 56.18 -105.98
CA GLN A 119 -68.47 57.32 -106.65
C GLN A 119 -68.89 57.35 -108.12
N PHE A 120 -69.42 58.50 -108.55
CA PHE A 120 -69.71 58.78 -109.95
C PHE A 120 -68.45 59.28 -110.64
N VAL A 121 -68.25 58.82 -111.88
CA VAL A 121 -67.15 59.23 -112.75
C VAL A 121 -67.79 59.81 -114.00
N GLU A 122 -67.48 61.07 -114.29
CA GLU A 122 -67.95 61.74 -115.49
C GLU A 122 -67.47 60.99 -116.75
N PRO A 123 -68.24 61.04 -117.86
CA PRO A 123 -67.79 60.51 -119.15
C PRO A 123 -66.42 61.05 -119.56
N THR A 124 -65.66 60.22 -120.26
CA THR A 124 -64.43 60.65 -120.93
C THR A 124 -64.74 60.85 -122.40
N GLY A 125 -64.14 61.85 -123.05
CA GLY A 125 -64.24 61.95 -124.52
C GLY A 125 -63.46 60.82 -125.20
N ASP A 126 -63.78 60.53 -126.47
CA ASP A 126 -63.24 59.42 -127.27
C ASP A 126 -61.72 59.20 -127.06
N GLY A 127 -61.34 57.99 -126.67
CA GLY A 127 -59.94 57.60 -126.39
C GLY A 127 -59.36 58.15 -125.08
N GLY A 128 -60.20 58.71 -124.20
CA GLY A 128 -59.80 59.29 -122.91
C GLY A 128 -59.50 58.23 -121.84
N GLU A 129 -58.58 58.58 -120.92
CA GLU A 129 -58.21 57.77 -119.76
C GLU A 129 -58.32 58.59 -118.48
N VAL A 130 -58.89 58.00 -117.43
CA VAL A 130 -58.93 58.58 -116.09
C VAL A 130 -58.46 57.57 -115.05
N THR A 131 -57.35 57.87 -114.37
CA THR A 131 -56.93 57.15 -113.17
C THR A 131 -57.48 57.85 -111.94
N LEU A 132 -58.32 57.14 -111.19
CA LEU A 132 -58.88 57.63 -109.93
C LEU A 132 -58.04 57.11 -108.77
N GLN A 133 -57.52 58.03 -107.95
CA GLN A 133 -56.92 57.68 -106.67
C GLN A 133 -58.05 57.50 -105.64
N LEU A 134 -58.04 56.34 -105.00
CA LEU A 134 -59.05 55.85 -104.07
C LEU A 134 -58.42 55.64 -102.68
N PHE A 135 -59.23 55.76 -101.64
CA PHE A 135 -58.85 55.37 -100.28
C PHE A 135 -60.09 54.78 -99.60
N VAL A 136 -60.47 53.57 -100.01
CA VAL A 136 -61.69 52.92 -99.51
C VAL A 136 -61.31 51.66 -98.74
N PRO A 137 -61.02 51.75 -97.43
CA PRO A 137 -60.69 50.60 -96.60
C PRO A 137 -61.92 49.73 -96.30
N GLY A 138 -61.70 48.44 -96.08
CA GLY A 138 -62.76 47.50 -95.71
C GLY A 138 -63.61 47.01 -96.89
N THR A 139 -63.12 47.17 -98.13
CA THR A 139 -63.81 46.71 -99.34
C THR A 139 -63.58 45.21 -99.52
N VAL A 140 -64.62 44.39 -99.49
CA VAL A 140 -64.53 42.96 -99.90
C VAL A 140 -65.02 42.74 -101.32
N ARG A 141 -65.86 43.64 -101.84
CA ARG A 141 -66.34 43.61 -103.22
C ARG A 141 -66.31 45.00 -103.82
N PHE A 142 -65.73 45.11 -105.01
CA PHE A 142 -65.69 46.33 -105.80
C PHE A 142 -66.43 46.10 -107.12
N GLU A 143 -67.43 46.93 -107.40
CA GLU A 143 -68.22 46.89 -108.63
C GLU A 143 -67.97 48.14 -109.47
N VAL A 144 -67.73 47.94 -110.76
CA VAL A 144 -67.71 48.99 -111.78
C VAL A 144 -68.94 48.82 -112.65
N ARG A 145 -69.86 49.79 -112.61
CA ARG A 145 -71.10 49.79 -113.40
C ARG A 145 -70.97 50.73 -114.59
N PHE A 146 -70.99 50.15 -115.78
CA PHE A 146 -71.07 50.86 -117.03
C PHE A 146 -72.54 50.88 -117.50
N PRO A 147 -73.17 52.05 -117.62
CA PRO A 147 -74.49 52.17 -118.24
C PRO A 147 -74.45 52.12 -119.78
N GLY A 148 -73.27 52.29 -120.39
CA GLY A 148 -72.97 52.12 -121.83
C GLY A 148 -71.64 51.40 -122.01
N SER A 149 -70.83 51.77 -123.02
CA SER A 149 -69.50 51.19 -123.24
C SER A 149 -68.39 51.76 -122.33
N GLY A 150 -67.36 50.95 -122.05
CA GLY A 150 -66.16 51.39 -121.33
C GLY A 150 -65.25 50.25 -120.85
N ALA A 151 -64.02 50.59 -120.44
CA ALA A 151 -63.00 49.61 -120.03
C ALA A 151 -62.35 49.91 -118.67
N VAL A 152 -61.90 48.85 -117.98
CA VAL A 152 -61.19 48.90 -116.69
C VAL A 152 -59.77 48.37 -116.85
N ASP A 153 -58.82 49.06 -116.23
CA ASP A 153 -57.40 48.71 -116.19
C ASP A 153 -56.76 49.08 -114.84
N ASN A 154 -55.63 48.45 -114.51
CA ASN A 154 -54.75 48.78 -113.37
C ASN A 154 -55.48 48.96 -112.02
N VAL A 155 -56.32 48.00 -111.62
CA VAL A 155 -57.01 48.03 -110.32
C VAL A 155 -55.99 47.79 -109.22
N THR A 156 -55.71 48.81 -108.40
CA THR A 156 -54.72 48.76 -107.32
C THR A 156 -55.39 48.83 -105.96
N PHE A 157 -54.99 47.95 -105.04
CA PHE A 157 -55.54 47.85 -103.69
C PHE A 157 -54.49 47.33 -102.70
N ASP A 158 -54.67 47.66 -101.43
CA ASP A 158 -53.88 47.06 -100.36
C ASP A 158 -54.64 45.93 -99.73
N ASP A 159 -54.09 44.73 -99.83
CA ASP A 159 -54.57 43.59 -99.08
C ASP A 159 -53.87 43.56 -97.70
N PRO A 160 -54.62 43.65 -96.59
CA PRO A 160 -54.08 43.42 -95.25
C PRO A 160 -53.93 41.93 -94.91
N GLY A 161 -54.28 41.01 -95.82
CA GLY A 161 -54.41 39.56 -95.56
C GLY A 161 -53.43 38.60 -96.25
N PHE A 162 -52.34 39.09 -96.86
CA PHE A 162 -51.11 38.31 -97.04
C PHE A 162 -49.93 39.23 -96.70
N GLY A 163 -49.47 39.18 -95.45
CA GLY A 163 -48.32 39.95 -94.98
C GLY A 163 -48.60 40.79 -93.74
N GLY A 164 -48.37 40.17 -92.58
CA GLY A 164 -48.22 40.78 -91.27
C GLY A 164 -47.50 39.75 -90.40
N GLY A 165 -46.19 39.90 -90.24
CA GLY A 165 -45.48 39.30 -89.12
C GLY A 165 -45.48 40.36 -88.03
N ASN A 166 -45.89 39.99 -86.83
CA ASN A 166 -45.51 40.69 -85.60
C ASN A 166 -43.98 40.73 -85.57
N ASP A 167 -43.36 41.92 -85.58
CA ASP A 167 -41.90 42.00 -85.47
C ASP A 167 -41.51 41.71 -84.02
N ASP A 168 -40.44 40.91 -83.81
CA ASP A 168 -40.00 40.59 -82.45
C ASP A 168 -39.53 41.87 -81.72
N PRO A 169 -39.69 41.94 -80.39
CA PRO A 169 -39.12 43.02 -79.58
C PRO A 169 -37.59 43.04 -79.69
N ASN A 170 -36.94 44.13 -79.30
CA ASN A 170 -35.48 44.25 -79.28
C ASN A 170 -35.00 44.50 -77.85
N ALA A 171 -34.48 43.44 -77.23
CA ALA A 171 -33.87 43.46 -75.90
C ALA A 171 -32.46 44.06 -75.95
N VAL A 172 -32.10 44.86 -74.95
CA VAL A 172 -30.80 45.52 -74.82
C VAL A 172 -30.16 45.07 -73.52
N ASP A 173 -28.92 44.58 -73.61
CA ASP A 173 -28.21 44.07 -72.44
C ASP A 173 -28.07 45.11 -71.30
N ASP A 174 -28.22 44.61 -70.07
CA ASP A 174 -28.11 45.35 -68.82
C ASP A 174 -26.86 44.99 -68.01
N THR A 175 -26.65 45.70 -66.91
CA THR A 175 -25.55 45.44 -65.97
C THR A 175 -26.04 45.48 -64.52
N LEU A 176 -25.54 44.56 -63.70
CA LEU A 176 -25.78 44.51 -62.25
C LEU A 176 -24.46 44.29 -61.50
N ILE A 177 -24.26 44.98 -60.38
CA ILE A 177 -23.10 44.78 -59.49
C ILE A 177 -23.63 44.61 -58.07
N LEU A 178 -23.16 43.57 -57.40
CA LEU A 178 -23.48 43.24 -56.01
C LEU A 178 -22.28 42.52 -55.37
N ASP A 179 -22.32 42.37 -54.06
CA ASP A 179 -21.33 41.58 -53.33
C ASP A 179 -21.84 40.13 -53.20
N GLU A 180 -20.96 39.14 -53.05
CA GLU A 180 -21.40 37.76 -52.81
C GLU A 180 -22.23 37.63 -51.53
N ASP A 181 -23.08 36.59 -51.47
CA ASP A 181 -24.09 36.36 -50.42
C ASP A 181 -25.13 37.47 -50.19
N THR A 182 -25.17 38.46 -51.08
CA THR A 182 -26.21 39.50 -51.09
C THR A 182 -27.22 39.29 -52.21
N THR A 183 -28.28 40.11 -52.25
CA THR A 183 -29.32 40.02 -53.27
C THR A 183 -29.65 41.42 -53.77
N GLU A 184 -29.66 41.60 -55.09
CA GLU A 184 -29.94 42.90 -55.72
C GLU A 184 -30.94 42.77 -56.88
N THR A 185 -31.62 43.88 -57.19
CA THR A 185 -32.70 43.95 -58.21
C THR A 185 -32.38 44.99 -59.29
N VAL A 186 -32.63 44.66 -60.56
CA VAL A 186 -32.52 45.57 -61.71
C VAL A 186 -33.78 45.49 -62.59
N ASN A 187 -34.23 46.63 -63.15
CA ASN A 187 -35.31 46.63 -64.12
C ASN A 187 -34.76 46.61 -65.55
N VAL A 188 -35.02 45.53 -66.29
CA VAL A 188 -34.44 45.26 -67.62
C VAL A 188 -35.26 45.80 -68.80
N LEU A 189 -36.49 46.27 -68.55
CA LEU A 189 -37.34 46.78 -69.64
C LEU A 189 -37.11 48.27 -69.93
N VAL A 190 -36.27 48.95 -69.15
CA VAL A 190 -36.10 50.42 -69.25
C VAL A 190 -35.45 50.85 -70.57
N ASN A 191 -34.60 50.00 -71.13
CA ASN A 191 -33.81 50.17 -72.35
C ASN A 191 -34.29 49.29 -73.52
N ASP A 192 -35.24 48.39 -73.29
CA ASP A 192 -35.84 47.53 -74.32
C ASP A 192 -36.90 48.29 -75.14
N THR A 193 -37.03 47.93 -76.43
CA THR A 193 -37.99 48.59 -77.34
C THR A 193 -38.64 47.61 -78.29
N ASP A 194 -39.89 47.87 -78.66
CA ASP A 194 -40.60 47.12 -79.69
C ASP A 194 -40.77 47.97 -80.98
N PRO A 195 -40.46 47.44 -82.18
CA PRO A 195 -40.66 48.16 -83.44
C PRO A 195 -42.12 48.54 -83.74
N ASP A 196 -43.08 47.76 -83.24
CA ASP A 196 -44.53 47.99 -83.35
C ASP A 196 -45.09 48.80 -82.14
N ASP A 197 -44.22 49.19 -81.19
CA ASP A 197 -44.51 49.96 -79.96
C ASP A 197 -45.46 49.22 -78.99
N ASP A 198 -45.43 47.88 -79.03
CA ASP A 198 -46.17 47.02 -78.11
C ASP A 198 -45.60 47.05 -76.68
N THR A 199 -46.47 46.76 -75.70
CA THR A 199 -46.05 46.75 -74.28
C THR A 199 -45.25 45.50 -73.96
N LEU A 200 -44.00 45.69 -73.56
CA LEU A 200 -43.09 44.61 -73.23
C LEU A 200 -43.33 44.02 -71.85
N THR A 201 -43.20 42.70 -71.74
CA THR A 201 -43.23 41.98 -70.46
C THR A 201 -42.13 40.93 -70.39
N VAL A 202 -41.54 40.73 -69.22
CA VAL A 202 -40.57 39.64 -68.99
C VAL A 202 -41.32 38.34 -68.75
N THR A 203 -40.96 37.29 -69.47
CA THR A 203 -41.64 35.97 -69.42
C THR A 203 -40.75 34.84 -68.91
N GLY A 204 -39.43 35.07 -68.82
CA GLY A 204 -38.45 34.15 -68.26
C GLY A 204 -37.15 34.86 -67.91
N ALA A 205 -36.47 34.41 -66.86
CA ALA A 205 -35.12 34.82 -66.52
C ALA A 205 -34.41 33.71 -65.75
N GLU A 206 -33.15 33.41 -66.09
CA GLU A 206 -32.34 32.37 -65.46
C GLU A 206 -30.83 32.71 -65.45
N SER A 207 -30.11 32.16 -64.48
CA SER A 207 -28.65 32.26 -64.35
C SER A 207 -28.07 30.92 -63.90
N PRO A 208 -26.88 30.50 -64.38
CA PRO A 208 -26.21 29.29 -63.90
C PRO A 208 -25.60 29.44 -62.49
N ASP A 209 -25.28 30.67 -62.07
CA ASP A 209 -24.47 30.94 -60.87
C ASP A 209 -25.27 31.64 -59.76
N GLY A 210 -26.59 31.49 -59.76
CA GLY A 210 -27.44 31.99 -58.69
C GLY A 210 -28.93 31.82 -58.97
N THR A 211 -29.74 32.18 -57.97
CA THR A 211 -31.19 32.13 -58.06
C THR A 211 -31.73 33.43 -58.63
N VAL A 212 -32.58 33.33 -59.66
CA VAL A 212 -33.22 34.48 -60.33
C VAL A 212 -34.72 34.46 -60.08
N THR A 213 -35.29 35.59 -59.70
CA THR A 213 -36.75 35.82 -59.70
C THR A 213 -37.07 37.06 -60.51
N PHE A 214 -38.23 37.11 -61.16
CA PHE A 214 -38.61 38.25 -62.01
C PHE A 214 -40.10 38.58 -61.90
N THR A 215 -40.46 39.82 -62.23
CA THR A 215 -41.84 40.28 -62.42
C THR A 215 -42.12 40.56 -63.90
N PRO A 216 -43.38 40.41 -64.38
CA PRO A 216 -43.74 40.77 -65.75
C PRO A 216 -43.44 42.23 -66.11
N GLU A 217 -43.39 43.13 -65.11
CA GLU A 217 -43.09 44.55 -65.25
C GLU A 217 -41.58 44.89 -65.37
N GLY A 218 -40.71 43.87 -65.40
CA GLY A 218 -39.31 44.03 -65.77
C GLY A 218 -38.30 43.99 -64.63
N ASP A 219 -38.72 43.89 -63.36
CA ASP A 219 -37.78 43.77 -62.24
C ASP A 219 -37.25 42.33 -62.16
N ILE A 220 -35.93 42.17 -62.27
CA ILE A 220 -35.20 40.92 -62.06
C ILE A 220 -34.37 41.04 -60.77
N THR A 221 -34.58 40.11 -59.85
CA THR A 221 -33.82 39.99 -58.59
C THR A 221 -32.89 38.78 -58.68
N PHE A 222 -31.61 39.00 -58.39
CA PHE A 222 -30.56 37.99 -58.41
C PHE A 222 -29.92 37.81 -57.05
N THR A 223 -29.81 36.56 -56.63
CA THR A 223 -29.03 36.11 -55.48
C THR A 223 -27.96 35.15 -56.01
N PRO A 224 -26.65 35.46 -55.91
CA PRO A 224 -25.59 34.54 -56.30
C PRO A 224 -25.71 33.21 -55.55
N ASN A 225 -25.12 32.14 -56.08
CA ASN A 225 -24.86 30.95 -55.27
C ASN A 225 -23.94 31.35 -54.09
N PRO A 226 -24.05 30.68 -52.94
CA PRO A 226 -23.12 30.93 -51.83
C PRO A 226 -21.66 30.87 -52.30
N ASP A 227 -20.82 31.77 -51.79
CA ASP A 227 -19.37 31.84 -52.04
C ASP A 227 -18.98 32.07 -53.52
N PHE A 228 -19.94 32.46 -54.36
CA PHE A 228 -19.68 32.75 -55.77
C PHE A 228 -19.32 34.23 -55.95
N ASN A 229 -18.05 34.48 -56.30
CA ASN A 229 -17.58 35.75 -56.82
C ASN A 229 -17.10 35.66 -58.27
N GLY A 230 -17.19 36.80 -58.97
CA GLY A 230 -16.77 36.93 -60.36
C GLY A 230 -17.92 37.26 -61.32
N PRO A 231 -17.64 37.25 -62.64
CA PRO A 231 -18.62 37.61 -63.65
C PRO A 231 -19.60 36.44 -63.92
N THR A 232 -20.90 36.73 -63.94
CA THR A 232 -21.95 35.82 -64.43
C THR A 232 -22.97 36.57 -65.28
N THR A 233 -23.90 35.86 -65.90
CA THR A 233 -24.91 36.43 -66.80
C THR A 233 -26.28 35.87 -66.51
N ILE A 234 -27.27 36.75 -66.37
CA ILE A 234 -28.69 36.38 -66.36
C ILE A 234 -29.21 36.51 -67.78
N THR A 235 -29.78 35.45 -68.34
CA THR A 235 -30.49 35.54 -69.63
C THR A 235 -31.98 35.74 -69.35
N TYR A 236 -32.60 36.76 -69.95
CA TYR A 236 -34.03 37.01 -69.81
C TYR A 236 -34.73 37.04 -71.16
N THR A 237 -36.02 36.73 -71.18
CA THR A 237 -36.87 36.74 -72.38
C THR A 237 -37.96 37.79 -72.23
N VAL A 238 -38.00 38.71 -73.19
CA VAL A 238 -39.02 39.75 -73.29
C VAL A 238 -40.02 39.38 -74.39
N SER A 239 -41.31 39.65 -74.16
CA SER A 239 -42.38 39.42 -75.13
C SER A 239 -43.28 40.64 -75.25
N ASP A 240 -43.71 40.90 -76.48
CA ASP A 240 -44.73 41.90 -76.84
C ASP A 240 -46.16 41.47 -76.50
N GLY A 241 -46.36 40.21 -76.08
CA GLY A 241 -47.68 39.63 -75.80
C GLY A 241 -48.53 39.30 -77.04
N ASN A 242 -48.03 39.57 -78.24
CA ASN A 242 -48.65 39.35 -79.54
C ASN A 242 -47.97 38.24 -80.37
N GLY A 243 -46.91 37.63 -79.82
CA GLY A 243 -46.30 36.40 -80.31
C GLY A 243 -44.84 36.53 -80.67
N GLY A 244 -44.27 37.72 -80.55
CA GLY A 244 -42.85 38.00 -80.71
C GLY A 244 -42.12 37.95 -79.38
N THR A 245 -40.86 37.51 -79.46
CA THR A 245 -39.99 37.39 -78.29
C THR A 245 -38.55 37.67 -78.67
N ASP A 246 -37.81 38.30 -77.76
CA ASP A 246 -36.37 38.45 -77.87
C ASP A 246 -35.69 38.18 -76.52
N THR A 247 -34.39 37.94 -76.55
CA THR A 247 -33.60 37.60 -75.36
C THR A 247 -32.51 38.63 -75.13
N GLY A 248 -32.50 39.23 -73.94
CA GLY A 248 -31.42 40.09 -73.47
C GLY A 248 -30.59 39.42 -72.38
N THR A 249 -29.45 39.99 -72.07
CA THR A 249 -28.60 39.53 -70.95
C THR A 249 -28.35 40.63 -69.94
N VAL A 250 -28.37 40.28 -68.65
CA VAL A 250 -27.82 41.12 -67.59
C VAL A 250 -26.41 40.62 -67.29
N ASN A 251 -25.40 41.44 -67.57
CA ASN A 251 -24.02 41.15 -67.19
C ASN A 251 -23.85 41.47 -65.70
N VAL A 252 -23.71 40.45 -64.88
CA VAL A 252 -23.59 40.56 -63.42
C VAL A 252 -22.12 40.47 -63.02
N THR A 253 -21.65 41.40 -62.19
CA THR A 253 -20.36 41.28 -61.50
C THR A 253 -20.61 41.10 -60.01
N VAL A 254 -20.24 39.94 -59.48
CA VAL A 254 -20.29 39.66 -58.03
C VAL A 254 -18.91 39.96 -57.44
N ASN A 255 -18.82 40.89 -56.49
CA ASN A 255 -17.57 41.22 -55.82
C ASN A 255 -17.26 40.19 -54.72
N PRO A 256 -15.99 39.80 -54.55
CA PRO A 256 -15.61 38.95 -53.43
C PRO A 256 -15.73 39.70 -52.09
N VAL A 257 -16.14 38.99 -51.04
CA VAL A 257 -16.23 39.43 -49.65
C VAL A 257 -15.54 38.37 -48.80
N ASN A 258 -14.67 38.82 -47.90
CA ASN A 258 -13.93 37.91 -47.03
C ASN A 258 -14.87 37.13 -46.10
N ASP A 259 -14.82 35.81 -46.16
CA ASP A 259 -15.46 34.88 -45.25
C ASP A 259 -14.62 34.65 -43.99
N ALA A 260 -15.25 34.21 -42.91
CA ALA A 260 -14.52 33.81 -41.71
C ALA A 260 -14.04 32.35 -41.86
N PRO A 261 -12.91 31.99 -41.24
CA PRO A 261 -12.49 30.61 -41.19
C PRO A 261 -13.53 29.75 -40.46
N VAL A 262 -13.53 28.45 -40.74
CA VAL A 262 -14.37 27.46 -40.06
C VAL A 262 -13.45 26.57 -39.24
N ALA A 263 -13.52 26.71 -37.91
CA ALA A 263 -12.77 25.88 -36.97
C ALA A 263 -13.41 24.49 -36.84
N VAL A 264 -12.60 23.45 -36.78
CA VAL A 264 -13.06 22.07 -36.58
C VAL A 264 -12.41 21.48 -35.34
N ASP A 265 -13.22 21.08 -34.36
CA ASP A 265 -12.70 20.54 -33.10
C ASP A 265 -11.69 19.38 -33.30
N ASP A 266 -10.58 19.47 -32.59
CA ASP A 266 -9.48 18.52 -32.69
C ASP A 266 -9.49 17.46 -31.58
N THR A 267 -8.82 16.35 -31.84
CA THR A 267 -8.58 15.33 -30.83
C THR A 267 -7.14 14.85 -30.89
N ALA A 268 -6.54 14.66 -29.71
CA ALA A 268 -5.25 14.02 -29.55
C ALA A 268 -5.26 13.12 -28.32
N SER A 269 -4.23 12.28 -28.19
CA SER A 269 -4.01 11.47 -27.00
C SER A 269 -2.53 11.44 -26.66
N THR A 270 -2.24 11.34 -25.38
CA THR A 270 -0.87 11.19 -24.85
C THR A 270 -0.87 10.26 -23.65
N ASP A 271 0.27 9.66 -23.35
CA ASP A 271 0.45 8.86 -22.14
C ASP A 271 0.53 9.79 -20.91
N PHE A 272 0.34 9.23 -19.72
CA PHE A 272 0.43 9.95 -18.45
C PHE A 272 1.75 10.74 -18.36
N GLU A 273 1.67 11.97 -17.87
CA GLU A 273 2.77 12.95 -17.76
C GLU A 273 3.64 13.16 -19.01
N THR A 274 3.16 12.75 -20.19
CA THR A 274 3.91 12.85 -21.44
C THR A 274 3.41 14.03 -22.27
N ALA A 275 4.31 14.93 -22.64
CA ALA A 275 3.97 16.04 -23.53
C ALA A 275 3.65 15.57 -24.96
N VAL A 276 2.65 16.21 -25.60
CA VAL A 276 2.21 15.90 -26.96
C VAL A 276 2.11 17.15 -27.82
N VAL A 277 2.45 17.01 -29.10
CA VAL A 277 2.26 18.05 -30.10
C VAL A 277 0.90 17.84 -30.78
N VAL A 278 0.05 18.86 -30.74
CA VAL A 278 -1.30 18.87 -31.33
C VAL A 278 -1.31 19.88 -32.46
N ASP A 279 -1.73 19.46 -33.65
CA ASP A 279 -1.99 20.34 -34.78
C ASP A 279 -3.41 20.87 -34.67
N LEU A 280 -3.56 22.18 -34.43
CA LEU A 280 -4.85 22.83 -34.19
C LEU A 280 -5.44 23.47 -35.44
N LEU A 281 -4.66 23.62 -36.52
CA LEU A 281 -5.13 24.23 -37.78
C LEU A 281 -5.24 23.21 -38.92
N GLY A 282 -4.77 21.99 -38.72
CA GLY A 282 -4.64 20.98 -39.78
C GLY A 282 -5.95 20.54 -40.44
N ASN A 283 -7.08 20.69 -39.74
CA ASN A 283 -8.43 20.32 -40.20
C ASN A 283 -9.35 21.53 -40.44
N ASP A 284 -8.92 22.74 -40.10
CA ASP A 284 -9.65 23.98 -40.32
C ASP A 284 -9.71 24.33 -41.81
N THR A 285 -10.71 25.10 -42.21
CA THR A 285 -10.88 25.51 -43.61
C THR A 285 -11.34 26.95 -43.70
N ASP A 286 -10.95 27.62 -44.78
CA ASP A 286 -11.44 28.94 -45.14
C ASP A 286 -11.81 28.96 -46.63
N VAL A 287 -12.83 29.75 -46.99
CA VAL A 287 -13.36 29.80 -48.36
C VAL A 287 -12.43 30.62 -49.27
N ASP A 288 -11.80 31.67 -48.73
CA ASP A 288 -10.98 32.64 -49.45
C ASP A 288 -9.47 32.36 -49.33
N ASN A 289 -9.05 31.74 -48.23
CA ASN A 289 -7.65 31.50 -47.91
C ASN A 289 -7.28 30.01 -47.93
N THR A 290 -5.99 29.73 -48.15
CA THR A 290 -5.45 28.39 -47.95
C THR A 290 -5.18 28.13 -46.47
N ASN A 291 -5.23 26.87 -46.03
CA ASN A 291 -4.94 26.52 -44.63
C ASN A 291 -3.58 27.04 -44.13
N ASP A 292 -2.56 27.11 -45.00
CA ASP A 292 -1.23 27.64 -44.68
C ASP A 292 -1.22 29.16 -44.37
N GLU A 293 -2.30 29.87 -44.74
CA GLU A 293 -2.48 31.30 -44.50
C GLU A 293 -3.27 31.59 -43.23
N LEU A 294 -3.88 30.57 -42.61
CA LEU A 294 -4.56 30.69 -41.33
C LEU A 294 -3.57 30.78 -40.18
N THR A 295 -3.95 31.49 -39.13
CA THR A 295 -3.10 31.73 -37.96
C THR A 295 -3.82 31.36 -36.67
N LEU A 296 -3.07 30.76 -35.76
CA LEU A 296 -3.53 30.41 -34.42
C LEU A 296 -3.41 31.62 -33.51
N VAL A 297 -4.48 31.92 -32.77
CA VAL A 297 -4.56 33.05 -31.84
C VAL A 297 -4.90 32.54 -30.44
N ASP A 298 -4.07 32.96 -29.48
CA ASP A 298 -4.24 32.77 -28.03
C ASP A 298 -4.76 31.38 -27.59
N PRO A 299 -4.06 30.27 -27.94
CA PRO A 299 -4.46 28.95 -27.46
C PRO A 299 -4.29 28.87 -25.93
N THR A 300 -5.31 28.40 -25.22
CA THR A 300 -5.29 28.28 -23.75
C THR A 300 -5.80 26.93 -23.26
N VAL A 301 -5.27 26.49 -22.12
CA VAL A 301 -5.74 25.34 -21.35
C VAL A 301 -5.87 25.77 -19.88
N PRO A 302 -6.85 25.26 -19.11
CA PRO A 302 -6.90 25.49 -17.68
C PRO A 302 -5.61 25.01 -16.97
N ALA A 303 -5.12 25.78 -16.00
CA ALA A 303 -3.82 25.54 -15.38
C ALA A 303 -3.78 24.23 -14.57
N GLU A 304 -4.93 23.79 -14.06
CA GLU A 304 -5.12 22.52 -13.38
C GLU A 304 -5.04 21.30 -14.33
N GLN A 305 -5.15 21.50 -15.64
CA GLN A 305 -5.06 20.43 -16.65
C GLN A 305 -3.67 20.36 -17.30
N GLY A 306 -2.95 21.49 -17.35
CA GLY A 306 -1.58 21.52 -17.86
C GLY A 306 -1.12 22.89 -18.36
N THR A 307 -0.10 22.86 -19.21
CA THR A 307 0.49 24.06 -19.83
C THR A 307 0.60 23.90 -21.35
N LEU A 308 0.61 25.03 -22.06
CA LEU A 308 0.72 25.09 -23.52
C LEU A 308 1.92 25.93 -23.94
N VAL A 309 2.59 25.47 -24.99
CA VAL A 309 3.56 26.25 -25.76
C VAL A 309 3.09 26.29 -27.21
N ASP A 310 2.78 27.49 -27.70
CA ASP A 310 2.53 27.72 -29.14
C ASP A 310 3.85 27.63 -29.92
N ASN A 311 3.90 26.72 -30.90
CA ASN A 311 5.08 26.48 -31.71
C ASN A 311 5.20 27.45 -32.89
N GLY A 312 4.16 28.26 -33.16
CA GLY A 312 4.15 29.30 -34.20
C GLY A 312 3.95 28.79 -35.62
N ASP A 313 3.56 27.53 -35.80
CA ASP A 313 3.30 26.88 -37.08
C ASP A 313 1.89 26.27 -37.16
N GLY A 314 0.99 26.65 -36.26
CA GLY A 314 -0.35 26.09 -36.12
C GLY A 314 -0.43 24.89 -35.16
N THR A 315 0.72 24.41 -34.66
CA THR A 315 0.77 23.37 -33.64
C THR A 315 1.03 23.94 -32.24
N VAL A 316 0.53 23.26 -31.22
CA VAL A 316 0.85 23.53 -29.81
C VAL A 316 1.50 22.30 -29.17
N THR A 317 2.43 22.53 -28.25
CA THR A 317 2.92 21.49 -27.35
C THR A 317 2.15 21.57 -26.04
N PHE A 318 1.32 20.56 -25.76
CA PHE A 318 0.60 20.40 -24.51
C PHE A 318 1.40 19.52 -23.55
N THR A 319 1.63 20.02 -22.33
CA THR A 319 2.23 19.27 -21.23
C THR A 319 1.19 19.14 -20.12
N PRO A 320 0.72 17.93 -19.78
CA PRO A 320 -0.23 17.72 -18.67
C PRO A 320 0.28 18.31 -17.35
N ALA A 321 -0.62 18.72 -16.47
CA ALA A 321 -0.26 19.01 -15.07
C ALA A 321 0.13 17.69 -14.37
N ALA A 322 1.00 17.77 -13.35
CA ALA A 322 1.37 16.60 -12.56
C ALA A 322 0.11 15.93 -11.99
N GLY A 323 0.03 14.59 -12.08
CA GLY A 323 -1.14 13.83 -11.64
C GLY A 323 -2.41 13.95 -12.48
N PHE A 324 -2.44 14.74 -13.56
CA PHE A 324 -3.65 14.92 -14.37
C PHE A 324 -3.87 13.75 -15.34
N SER A 325 -5.02 13.08 -15.20
CA SER A 325 -5.52 12.06 -16.13
C SER A 325 -6.88 12.45 -16.72
N GLY A 326 -7.21 11.90 -17.89
CA GLY A 326 -8.48 12.17 -18.57
C GLY A 326 -8.44 13.34 -19.58
N PRO A 327 -9.60 13.90 -19.95
CA PRO A 327 -9.68 14.84 -21.06
C PRO A 327 -9.29 16.28 -20.65
N ALA A 328 -8.20 16.79 -21.22
CA ALA A 328 -7.86 18.22 -21.20
C ALA A 328 -8.54 18.93 -22.39
N THR A 329 -9.03 20.15 -22.17
CA THR A 329 -9.68 20.97 -23.20
C THR A 329 -8.85 22.20 -23.50
N ILE A 330 -8.32 22.27 -24.72
CA ILE A 330 -7.65 23.45 -25.27
C ILE A 330 -8.69 24.26 -26.03
N THR A 331 -8.78 25.55 -25.76
CA THR A 331 -9.59 26.49 -26.56
C THR A 331 -8.66 27.35 -27.40
N TYR A 332 -9.00 27.55 -28.67
CA TYR A 332 -8.20 28.37 -29.58
C TYR A 332 -9.09 29.19 -30.51
N THR A 333 -8.50 30.21 -31.13
CA THR A 333 -9.12 30.99 -32.19
C THR A 333 -8.29 30.86 -33.46
N VAL A 334 -8.94 30.51 -34.57
CA VAL A 334 -8.35 30.56 -35.90
C VAL A 334 -8.66 31.91 -36.53
N SER A 335 -7.67 32.54 -37.14
CA SER A 335 -7.81 33.83 -37.83
C SER A 335 -7.26 33.74 -39.24
N ASP A 336 -8.01 34.30 -40.19
CA ASP A 336 -7.52 34.54 -41.54
C ASP A 336 -6.56 35.77 -41.59
N PRO A 337 -5.86 36.01 -42.71
CA PRO A 337 -4.99 37.18 -42.90
C PRO A 337 -5.72 38.54 -42.89
N GLU A 338 -7.02 38.54 -43.19
CA GLU A 338 -7.90 39.70 -43.29
C GLU A 338 -8.50 40.13 -41.95
N GLY A 339 -8.38 39.28 -40.91
CA GLY A 339 -8.74 39.48 -39.52
C GLY A 339 -10.12 38.95 -39.10
N LEU A 340 -10.80 38.11 -39.90
CA LEU A 340 -11.97 37.37 -39.42
C LEU A 340 -11.54 36.09 -38.71
N THR A 341 -12.38 35.63 -37.78
CA THR A 341 -12.00 34.59 -36.81
C THR A 341 -13.15 33.64 -36.51
N ASP A 342 -12.80 32.41 -36.12
CA ASP A 342 -13.71 31.42 -35.54
C ASP A 342 -13.06 30.71 -34.35
N GLU A 343 -13.88 30.18 -33.43
CA GLU A 343 -13.41 29.51 -32.21
C GLU A 343 -13.46 27.98 -32.36
N GLY A 344 -12.37 27.31 -32.03
CA GLY A 344 -12.25 25.85 -32.03
C GLY A 344 -11.84 25.30 -30.66
N THR A 345 -12.10 24.01 -30.44
CA THR A 345 -11.61 23.31 -29.25
C THR A 345 -10.82 22.06 -29.61
N ALA A 346 -9.77 21.75 -28.86
CA ALA A 346 -9.07 20.48 -28.97
C ALA A 346 -9.19 19.70 -27.66
N THR A 347 -9.60 18.44 -27.75
CA THR A 347 -9.61 17.52 -26.61
C THR A 347 -8.37 16.64 -26.64
N VAL A 348 -7.50 16.78 -25.65
CA VAL A 348 -6.36 15.86 -25.45
C VAL A 348 -6.72 14.86 -24.37
N THR A 349 -6.81 13.58 -24.74
CA THR A 349 -7.02 12.49 -23.77
C THR A 349 -5.66 12.09 -23.18
N VAL A 350 -5.41 12.42 -21.92
CA VAL A 350 -4.25 11.93 -21.17
C VAL A 350 -4.59 10.55 -20.62
N GLY A 351 -3.74 9.57 -20.92
CA GLY A 351 -3.89 8.21 -20.39
C GLY A 351 -3.99 8.21 -18.87
N ASP A 352 -4.65 7.19 -18.33
CA ASP A 352 -4.63 6.94 -16.90
C ASP A 352 -3.17 6.72 -16.46
N GLY A 353 -2.81 7.21 -15.27
CA GLY A 353 -1.52 6.90 -14.66
C GLY A 353 -1.36 5.40 -14.41
N PRO A 354 -0.18 4.96 -13.93
CA PRO A 354 -0.09 3.65 -13.28
C PRO A 354 -1.25 3.47 -12.30
N ALA A 355 -1.80 2.25 -12.27
CA ALA A 355 -2.89 1.95 -11.37
C ALA A 355 -2.24 1.70 -10.02
N LEU A 356 -2.31 2.72 -9.15
CA LEU A 356 -1.96 2.61 -7.74
C LEU A 356 -2.49 1.28 -7.19
N ASP A 357 -1.57 0.44 -6.76
CA ASP A 357 -1.89 -0.92 -6.33
C ASP A 357 -2.08 -1.01 -4.81
N GLY A 358 -1.80 0.10 -4.12
CA GLY A 358 -1.95 0.29 -2.68
C GLY A 358 -0.74 -0.15 -1.88
N TYR A 359 0.41 -0.41 -2.52
CA TYR A 359 1.67 -0.69 -1.86
C TYR A 359 2.69 0.39 -2.21
N VAL A 360 3.43 0.88 -1.21
CA VAL A 360 4.61 1.71 -1.41
C VAL A 360 5.83 0.79 -1.56
N ASP A 361 6.32 0.66 -2.79
CA ASP A 361 7.47 -0.17 -3.15
C ASP A 361 8.79 0.63 -3.16
N GLY A 362 9.76 0.13 -2.39
CA GLY A 362 11.18 0.48 -2.51
C GLY A 362 11.88 -0.26 -3.65
N ASP A 363 13.20 -0.05 -3.77
CA ASP A 363 14.05 -0.72 -4.75
C ASP A 363 15.14 -1.62 -4.13
N ASP A 364 16.27 -1.82 -4.81
CA ASP A 364 17.39 -2.66 -4.30
C ASP A 364 18.52 -1.76 -3.69
N ASP A 365 18.29 -0.44 -3.57
CA ASP A 365 19.21 0.52 -2.95
C ASP A 365 18.63 0.99 -1.60
N GLY A 366 19.46 1.39 -0.63
CA GLY A 366 18.95 1.93 0.65
C GLY A 366 18.13 3.22 0.48
N ASN A 367 16.83 3.11 0.71
CA ASN A 367 15.76 4.09 0.54
C ASN A 367 15.43 4.77 1.89
N LEU A 368 14.91 5.99 1.82
CA LEU A 368 14.15 6.60 2.91
C LEU A 368 12.70 6.65 2.44
N ILE A 369 11.88 5.76 2.99
CA ILE A 369 10.46 5.62 2.67
C ILE A 369 9.68 6.31 3.77
N ASP A 370 9.33 7.56 3.53
CA ASP A 370 8.49 8.41 4.38
C ASP A 370 7.40 9.09 3.52
N GLU A 371 6.61 10.00 4.10
CA GLU A 371 5.58 10.78 3.39
C GLU A 371 6.11 11.53 2.13
N ASP A 372 7.42 11.81 2.05
CA ASP A 372 8.07 12.50 0.94
C ASP A 372 8.66 11.53 -0.12
N TYR A 373 8.50 10.21 0.04
CA TYR A 373 9.00 9.19 -0.89
C TYR A 373 8.24 9.20 -2.21
N LEU A 374 8.99 9.26 -3.32
CA LEU A 374 8.47 9.30 -4.70
C LEU A 374 9.13 8.24 -5.61
N GLY A 375 9.78 7.24 -5.02
CA GLY A 375 10.49 6.19 -5.75
C GLY A 375 9.58 5.07 -6.25
N ASP A 376 8.35 5.01 -5.73
CA ASP A 376 7.37 3.99 -6.05
C ASP A 376 7.05 3.92 -7.57
N PRO A 377 7.11 2.73 -8.20
CA PRO A 377 6.84 2.57 -9.63
C PRO A 377 5.40 2.90 -10.05
N ASP A 378 4.44 2.71 -9.15
CA ASP A 378 3.01 2.89 -9.39
C ASP A 378 2.51 4.27 -8.88
N GLY A 379 3.35 5.00 -8.15
CA GLY A 379 3.12 6.33 -7.60
C GLY A 379 2.42 6.35 -6.24
N ASP A 380 2.36 5.22 -5.54
CA ASP A 380 1.86 5.11 -4.17
C ASP A 380 2.83 5.81 -3.20
N ILE A 381 2.30 6.47 -2.17
CA ILE A 381 3.09 7.21 -1.16
C ILE A 381 2.48 6.95 0.22
N VAL A 382 3.30 6.99 1.26
CA VAL A 382 2.89 6.98 2.68
C VAL A 382 2.06 8.25 2.94
N ASN A 383 0.79 8.10 3.34
CA ASN A 383 -0.08 9.24 3.67
C ASN A 383 -1.44 8.88 4.31
N ASP A 384 -2.12 9.92 4.81
CA ASP A 384 -3.50 9.88 5.31
C ASP A 384 -4.62 9.55 4.28
N ASP A 385 -4.33 9.24 3.01
CA ASP A 385 -5.37 9.00 2.00
C ASP A 385 -5.91 7.56 2.16
N PRO A 386 -7.24 7.33 2.21
CA PRO A 386 -7.82 5.99 2.28
C PRO A 386 -7.16 5.02 1.30
N ALA A 387 -6.49 4.01 1.87
CA ALA A 387 -5.81 2.97 1.12
C ALA A 387 -6.73 2.37 0.04
N ILE A 388 -6.14 2.13 -1.14
CA ILE A 388 -6.83 1.64 -2.33
C ILE A 388 -7.27 0.18 -2.15
N LEU A 389 -6.77 -0.48 -1.10
CA LEU A 389 -7.09 -1.84 -0.72
C LEU A 389 -8.47 -1.96 -0.04
N PRO A 390 -9.30 -2.96 -0.41
CA PRO A 390 -10.63 -3.09 0.17
C PRO A 390 -10.60 -3.47 1.66
N GLY A 391 -10.92 -2.53 2.55
CA GLY A 391 -11.16 -2.81 3.97
C GLY A 391 -10.29 -2.03 4.96
N THR A 392 -9.38 -1.21 4.46
CA THR A 392 -8.48 -0.34 5.23
C THR A 392 -9.17 0.95 5.66
N ALA A 393 -8.74 1.51 6.78
CA ALA A 393 -9.08 2.83 7.26
C ALA A 393 -8.28 3.91 6.50
N PRO A 394 -8.61 5.21 6.65
CA PRO A 394 -7.63 6.27 6.40
C PRO A 394 -6.39 6.03 7.26
N ASP A 395 -5.22 6.42 6.77
CA ASP A 395 -3.93 6.38 7.47
C ASP A 395 -3.24 4.98 7.46
N ASP A 396 -3.94 3.87 7.18
CA ASP A 396 -3.30 2.54 6.99
C ASP A 396 -2.40 2.47 5.73
N ASP A 397 -1.09 2.30 5.91
CA ASP A 397 -0.08 2.17 4.85
C ASP A 397 0.45 0.73 4.68
N TYR A 398 0.82 0.38 3.44
CA TYR A 398 1.42 -0.92 3.11
C TYR A 398 2.76 -0.70 2.41
N VAL A 399 3.87 -0.96 3.09
CA VAL A 399 5.22 -0.69 2.58
C VAL A 399 5.97 -2.00 2.32
N ARG A 400 6.66 -2.07 1.18
CA ARG A 400 7.64 -3.12 0.86
C ARG A 400 8.97 -2.44 0.52
N ALA A 401 9.91 -2.39 1.45
CA ALA A 401 11.14 -1.62 1.26
C ALA A 401 12.09 -2.26 0.23
N GLY A 402 12.14 -3.59 0.18
CA GLY A 402 12.77 -4.33 -0.91
C GLY A 402 14.14 -4.83 -0.52
N GLY A 403 15.21 -4.18 -0.97
CA GLY A 403 16.54 -4.51 -0.46
C GLY A 403 17.49 -3.33 -0.46
N GLY A 404 18.59 -3.47 0.26
CA GLY A 404 19.39 -2.32 0.68
C GLY A 404 19.08 -1.98 2.14
N ASP A 405 19.90 -1.13 2.75
CA ASP A 405 19.67 -0.68 4.13
C ASP A 405 18.64 0.46 4.10
N ASP A 406 17.38 0.15 4.36
CA ASP A 406 16.25 1.05 4.21
C ASP A 406 15.88 1.74 5.53
N THR A 407 15.22 2.89 5.45
CA THR A 407 14.57 3.55 6.58
C THR A 407 13.11 3.75 6.24
N VAL A 408 12.20 3.15 6.99
CA VAL A 408 10.76 3.17 6.74
C VAL A 408 10.07 3.89 7.89
N ILE A 409 9.26 4.90 7.58
CA ILE A 409 8.48 5.67 8.54
C ILE A 409 7.06 5.80 8.00
N THR A 410 6.08 5.14 8.62
CA THR A 410 4.69 5.12 8.16
C THR A 410 3.77 6.03 8.97
N GLY A 411 4.02 6.18 10.27
CA GLY A 411 3.32 7.14 11.10
C GLY A 411 2.17 6.50 11.86
N GLU A 412 0.99 7.11 11.83
CA GLU A 412 -0.21 6.55 12.47
C GLU A 412 -1.04 5.85 11.40
N GLY A 413 -1.76 4.81 11.79
CA GLY A 413 -2.44 3.86 10.92
C GLY A 413 -2.25 2.42 11.40
N ASN A 414 -3.07 1.49 10.89
CA ASN A 414 -2.74 0.07 11.03
C ASN A 414 -1.81 -0.29 9.89
N ASP A 415 -0.51 -0.10 10.10
CA ASP A 415 0.48 -0.19 9.03
C ASP A 415 0.95 -1.63 8.81
N THR A 416 1.38 -1.91 7.59
CA THR A 416 2.01 -3.19 7.22
C THR A 416 3.33 -2.91 6.53
N VAL A 417 4.44 -3.23 7.19
CA VAL A 417 5.80 -2.99 6.67
C VAL A 417 6.53 -4.32 6.46
N GLU A 418 7.04 -4.54 5.25
CA GLU A 418 8.02 -5.57 4.91
C GLU A 418 9.37 -4.87 4.60
N GLY A 419 10.39 -5.04 5.46
CA GLY A 419 11.73 -4.47 5.28
C GLY A 419 12.45 -5.10 4.08
N GLY A 420 12.77 -6.39 4.17
CA GLY A 420 13.28 -7.16 3.05
C GLY A 420 14.73 -7.60 3.24
N ASP A 421 15.61 -7.36 2.27
CA ASP A 421 17.04 -7.73 2.37
C ASP A 421 17.89 -6.49 2.76
N GLY A 422 18.44 -6.37 3.96
CA GLY A 422 19.27 -5.23 4.36
C GLY A 422 19.26 -5.01 5.86
N ASP A 423 20.10 -4.10 6.37
CA ASP A 423 19.97 -3.66 7.77
C ASP A 423 18.99 -2.46 7.81
N ASP A 424 17.72 -2.72 8.12
CA ASP A 424 16.62 -1.75 8.00
C ASP A 424 16.29 -1.03 9.32
N ASP A 425 15.87 0.24 9.26
CA ASP A 425 15.37 1.03 10.41
C ASP A 425 13.88 1.34 10.18
N ILE A 426 13.01 0.58 10.83
CA ILE A 426 11.56 0.61 10.66
C ILE A 426 10.93 1.27 11.90
N ASP A 427 10.13 2.31 11.66
CA ASP A 427 9.49 3.12 12.68
C ASP A 427 8.01 3.34 12.31
N THR A 428 7.12 2.61 12.98
CA THR A 428 5.66 2.74 12.82
C THR A 428 5.03 3.42 14.03
N ASP A 429 5.81 4.07 14.90
CA ASP A 429 5.36 4.53 16.23
C ASP A 429 4.38 5.72 16.25
N GLY A 430 4.07 6.34 15.11
CA GLY A 430 3.23 7.54 15.02
C GLY A 430 3.71 8.79 15.79
N GLY A 431 4.81 8.69 16.55
CA GLY A 431 5.25 9.68 17.53
C GLY A 431 4.39 9.79 18.79
N ASP A 432 3.47 8.85 19.09
CA ASP A 432 2.74 8.79 20.37
C ASP A 432 3.47 7.93 21.42
N LEU A 433 4.77 8.17 21.56
CA LEU A 433 5.55 7.70 22.71
C LEU A 433 5.26 8.58 23.93
N ALA A 434 4.00 8.74 24.34
CA ALA A 434 3.74 9.11 25.73
C ALA A 434 4.18 7.91 26.57
N PRO A 435 5.33 7.96 27.28
CA PRO A 435 5.74 6.82 28.09
C PRO A 435 4.71 6.73 29.21
N ASP A 436 3.89 5.68 29.22
CA ASP A 436 3.21 5.33 30.45
C ASP A 436 4.31 4.91 31.41
N LEU A 437 4.36 5.62 32.51
CA LEU A 437 5.44 5.46 33.46
C LEU A 437 5.08 4.19 34.20
N GLY A 438 5.86 3.12 34.01
CA GLY A 438 5.90 1.86 34.80
C GLY A 438 5.79 2.12 36.30
N TYR A 439 4.60 2.50 36.73
CA TYR A 439 4.29 3.02 38.04
C TYR A 439 2.82 2.77 38.30
N PRO A 440 2.52 1.80 39.17
CA PRO A 440 1.18 1.33 39.36
C PRO A 440 0.32 2.38 40.04
N PHE A 441 -0.61 2.95 39.27
CA PHE A 441 -1.81 3.67 39.71
C PHE A 441 -1.70 4.44 41.02
N ALA A 442 -1.19 5.68 40.94
CA ALA A 442 -1.79 6.74 41.73
C ALA A 442 -3.22 6.97 41.18
N ALA A 443 -4.26 6.83 42.02
CA ALA A 443 -5.68 7.03 41.65
C ALA A 443 -6.03 8.41 41.01
N THR A 444 -5.04 9.30 40.90
CA THR A 444 -4.96 10.39 39.94
C THR A 444 -3.49 10.56 39.59
N ASP A 445 -3.14 10.37 38.32
CA ASP A 445 -1.86 10.77 37.76
C ASP A 445 -1.57 12.26 38.13
N PRO A 446 -0.41 12.59 38.70
CA PRO A 446 0.05 13.98 38.83
C PRO A 446 0.16 14.74 37.49
N LEU A 447 0.19 14.07 36.35
CA LEU A 447 0.35 14.58 34.98
C LEU A 447 -0.94 14.57 34.14
N GLY A 448 -1.89 13.68 34.39
CA GLY A 448 -3.25 13.66 33.86
C GLY A 448 -3.57 12.73 32.68
N TYR A 449 -2.76 11.70 32.40
CA TYR A 449 -3.01 10.70 31.35
C TYR A 449 -3.84 9.52 31.90
N GLY A 450 -4.60 8.84 31.03
CA GLY A 450 -5.39 7.65 31.35
C GLY A 450 -4.88 6.47 30.52
N PRO A 451 -5.29 5.23 30.84
CA PRO A 451 -4.98 4.06 30.00
C PRO A 451 -5.46 4.34 28.58
N ASP A 452 -4.77 3.75 27.60
CA ASP A 452 -5.23 3.85 26.24
C ASP A 452 -6.70 3.40 26.14
N ALA A 453 -7.48 4.23 25.43
CA ALA A 453 -8.91 4.11 25.36
C ALA A 453 -9.37 3.13 24.28
N ASP A 454 -8.50 2.76 23.34
CA ASP A 454 -8.82 1.95 22.16
C ASP A 454 -7.56 1.22 21.60
N PRO A 455 -7.08 0.15 22.28
CA PRO A 455 -5.78 -0.53 22.04
C PRO A 455 -5.77 -1.43 20.78
N GLU A 456 -6.64 -1.10 19.84
CA GLU A 456 -6.81 -1.81 18.57
C GLU A 456 -7.01 -0.83 17.41
N ASN A 457 -6.70 0.46 17.59
CA ASN A 457 -6.96 1.48 16.57
C ASN A 457 -5.80 1.68 15.59
N ASP A 458 -4.59 1.25 15.96
CA ASP A 458 -3.34 1.43 15.20
C ASP A 458 -2.44 0.19 15.25
N ARG A 459 -3.02 -0.98 15.00
CA ARG A 459 -2.26 -2.23 15.06
C ARG A 459 -1.39 -2.43 13.84
N ASP A 460 -0.10 -2.46 14.08
CA ASP A 460 0.92 -2.65 13.07
C ASP A 460 1.28 -4.12 12.84
N TYR A 461 1.69 -4.38 11.61
CA TYR A 461 2.36 -5.61 11.22
C TYR A 461 3.73 -5.25 10.64
N VAL A 462 4.80 -5.68 11.28
CA VAL A 462 6.17 -5.45 10.82
C VAL A 462 6.90 -6.78 10.61
N ASP A 463 7.54 -6.93 9.45
CA ASP A 463 8.47 -8.02 9.13
C ASP A 463 9.79 -7.40 8.64
N GLY A 464 10.83 -7.40 9.50
CA GLY A 464 12.15 -6.81 9.21
C GLY A 464 12.83 -7.52 8.05
N GLY A 465 12.78 -8.85 8.04
CA GLY A 465 13.24 -9.67 6.93
C GLY A 465 14.65 -10.20 7.15
N ALA A 466 15.64 -9.68 6.43
CA ALA A 466 16.99 -10.22 6.38
C ALA A 466 18.07 -9.14 6.50
N GLY A 467 18.44 -8.83 7.72
CA GLY A 467 19.68 -8.17 8.11
C GLY A 467 19.61 -7.90 9.60
N ASN A 468 20.37 -6.92 10.08
CA ASN A 468 20.28 -6.50 11.49
C ASN A 468 19.33 -5.31 11.54
N ASP A 469 18.07 -5.61 11.76
CA ASP A 469 16.99 -4.65 11.64
C ASP A 469 16.75 -3.93 12.98
N THR A 470 16.26 -2.71 12.92
CA THR A 470 15.83 -1.95 14.08
C THR A 470 14.36 -1.60 13.91
N ILE A 471 13.50 -2.14 14.78
CA ILE A 471 12.05 -2.04 14.67
C ILE A 471 11.50 -1.34 15.91
N ARG A 472 10.62 -0.36 15.71
CA ARG A 472 9.87 0.32 16.77
C ARG A 472 8.42 0.45 16.34
N THR A 473 7.54 0.04 17.22
CA THR A 473 6.10 0.16 17.06
C THR A 473 5.49 1.02 18.18
N GLY A 474 4.18 1.21 18.16
CA GLY A 474 3.48 2.31 18.82
C GLY A 474 2.87 1.96 20.18
N ASP A 475 1.65 2.43 20.40
CA ASP A 475 0.87 2.24 21.63
C ASP A 475 -0.35 1.31 21.45
N ASP A 476 -0.24 0.37 20.51
CA ASP A 476 -1.31 -0.50 20.08
C ASP A 476 -0.85 -1.97 20.05
N ARG A 477 -1.81 -2.90 19.93
CA ARG A 477 -1.51 -4.35 19.92
C ARG A 477 -0.83 -4.81 18.61
N ASP A 478 0.49 -4.79 18.57
CA ASP A 478 1.26 -4.97 17.35
C ASP A 478 1.72 -6.41 17.10
N THR A 479 2.18 -6.66 15.87
CA THR A 479 2.75 -7.94 15.46
C THR A 479 4.08 -7.71 14.75
N ILE A 480 5.16 -8.18 15.35
CA ILE A 480 6.52 -7.90 14.93
C ILE A 480 7.27 -9.20 14.65
N PHE A 481 7.93 -9.27 13.50
CA PHE A 481 8.89 -10.30 13.13
C PHE A 481 10.23 -9.63 12.82
N GLY A 482 11.29 -9.96 13.57
CA GLY A 482 12.66 -9.49 13.29
C GLY A 482 13.18 -10.11 11.99
N GLY A 483 13.24 -11.44 11.97
CA GLY A 483 13.53 -12.21 10.76
C GLY A 483 14.89 -12.89 10.85
N SER A 484 15.89 -12.42 10.12
CA SER A 484 17.22 -13.01 10.15
C SER A 484 18.35 -12.00 10.21
N GLY A 485 19.19 -12.14 11.23
CA GLY A 485 20.25 -11.21 11.59
C GLY A 485 20.01 -10.78 13.03
N ASN A 486 20.83 -9.86 13.55
CA ASN A 486 20.76 -9.50 14.96
C ASN A 486 19.90 -8.25 15.12
N ASP A 487 18.64 -8.45 15.46
CA ASP A 487 17.62 -7.42 15.40
C ASP A 487 17.50 -6.66 16.73
N VAL A 488 17.02 -5.43 16.66
CA VAL A 488 16.70 -4.59 17.82
C VAL A 488 15.23 -4.21 17.73
N ILE A 489 14.41 -4.79 18.61
CA ILE A 489 12.95 -4.67 18.56
C ILE A 489 12.45 -4.01 19.84
N ASN A 490 11.50 -3.08 19.68
CA ASN A 490 10.75 -2.47 20.76
C ASN A 490 9.25 -2.49 20.42
N GLY A 491 8.45 -3.26 21.17
CA GLY A 491 7.00 -3.42 20.99
C GLY A 491 6.21 -2.18 21.37
N GLY A 492 6.59 -1.54 22.47
CA GLY A 492 5.98 -0.27 22.86
C GLY A 492 4.94 -0.45 23.96
N ILE A 493 3.68 -0.11 23.71
CA ILE A 493 2.60 -0.22 24.70
C ILE A 493 1.49 -1.12 24.15
N ASP A 494 0.78 -1.78 25.06
CA ASP A 494 -0.23 -2.81 24.84
C ASP A 494 0.34 -4.21 24.52
N ASP A 495 -0.56 -5.19 24.40
CA ASP A 495 -0.22 -6.63 24.42
C ASP A 495 0.38 -7.13 23.07
N ASP A 496 1.68 -7.01 22.88
CA ASP A 496 2.33 -7.27 21.60
C ASP A 496 2.61 -8.75 21.31
N PHE A 497 2.75 -9.06 20.02
CA PHE A 497 3.36 -10.30 19.58
C PHE A 497 4.70 -10.02 18.91
N ILE A 498 5.78 -10.58 19.45
CA ILE A 498 7.15 -10.38 18.96
C ILE A 498 7.82 -11.72 18.68
N ASP A 499 8.41 -11.88 17.50
CA ASP A 499 9.25 -13.02 17.11
C ASP A 499 10.58 -12.52 16.53
N GLY A 500 11.68 -12.62 17.28
CA GLY A 500 13.01 -12.16 16.87
C GLY A 500 13.54 -12.94 15.66
N GLY A 501 13.33 -14.26 15.65
CA GLY A 501 13.61 -15.10 14.50
C GLY A 501 14.97 -15.79 14.60
N THR A 502 15.97 -15.37 13.81
CA THR A 502 17.31 -15.96 13.88
C THR A 502 18.40 -14.91 13.96
N GLY A 503 19.30 -15.04 14.92
CA GLY A 503 20.37 -14.08 15.19
C GLY A 503 20.48 -13.88 16.68
N ASP A 504 21.40 -13.02 17.11
CA ASP A 504 21.45 -12.64 18.53
C ASP A 504 20.65 -11.34 18.68
N ASP A 505 19.39 -11.46 19.09
CA ASP A 505 18.41 -10.38 19.05
C ASP A 505 18.34 -9.62 20.38
N ARG A 506 17.94 -8.35 20.33
CA ARG A 506 17.59 -7.55 21.50
C ARG A 506 16.12 -7.17 21.40
N ILE A 507 15.31 -7.67 22.34
CA ILE A 507 13.87 -7.45 22.34
C ILE A 507 13.46 -6.73 23.63
N VAL A 508 12.60 -5.72 23.47
CA VAL A 508 11.89 -5.03 24.54
C VAL A 508 10.40 -5.21 24.23
N GLY A 509 9.66 -5.87 25.11
CA GLY A 509 8.20 -5.98 25.02
C GLY A 509 7.58 -4.62 25.24
N GLY A 510 7.72 -4.13 26.47
CA GLY A 510 7.31 -2.78 26.84
C GLY A 510 6.30 -2.81 27.97
N GLU A 511 5.11 -2.26 27.74
CA GLU A 511 4.00 -2.30 28.70
C GLU A 511 2.87 -3.11 28.09
N GLY A 512 2.40 -4.18 28.71
CA GLY A 512 1.37 -5.03 28.09
C GLY A 512 1.54 -6.47 28.48
N ASN A 513 0.58 -7.34 28.16
CA ASN A 513 0.78 -8.79 28.30
C ASN A 513 1.35 -9.31 26.98
N ASP A 514 2.67 -9.27 26.84
CA ASP A 514 3.36 -9.53 25.61
C ASP A 514 3.59 -11.02 25.39
N SER A 515 3.66 -11.42 24.12
CA SER A 515 4.03 -12.76 23.69
C SER A 515 5.33 -12.69 22.90
N ILE A 516 6.44 -12.97 23.57
CA ILE A 516 7.79 -12.80 23.02
C ILE A 516 8.44 -14.16 22.72
N LEU A 517 8.93 -14.30 21.49
CA LEU A 517 9.76 -15.41 21.03
C LEU A 517 11.12 -14.85 20.63
N GLY A 518 12.21 -15.23 21.32
CA GLY A 518 13.58 -14.85 20.92
C GLY A 518 13.95 -15.50 19.60
N GLY A 519 13.90 -16.83 19.56
CA GLY A 519 14.06 -17.61 18.34
C GLY A 519 15.32 -18.45 18.39
N ALA A 520 16.29 -18.18 17.53
CA ALA A 520 17.54 -18.94 17.47
C ALA A 520 18.75 -18.03 17.41
N GLY A 521 19.68 -18.23 18.32
CA GLY A 521 20.82 -17.38 18.62
C GLY A 521 20.74 -16.96 20.07
N ASN A 522 21.68 -16.12 20.53
CA ASN A 522 21.76 -15.76 21.93
C ASN A 522 21.03 -14.43 22.16
N ASP A 523 19.79 -14.51 22.60
CA ASP A 523 18.89 -13.36 22.64
C ASP A 523 18.95 -12.64 23.98
N THR A 524 18.70 -11.34 23.98
CA THR A 524 18.52 -10.52 25.19
C THR A 524 17.11 -9.94 25.19
N ILE A 525 16.28 -10.41 26.12
CA ILE A 525 14.86 -10.08 26.20
C ILE A 525 14.58 -9.33 27.50
N TYR A 526 13.93 -8.18 27.36
CA TYR A 526 13.28 -7.45 28.44
C TYR A 526 11.79 -7.57 28.18
N ALA A 527 11.07 -8.28 29.05
CA ALA A 527 9.63 -8.44 28.90
C ALA A 527 8.95 -7.08 29.13
N GLY A 528 9.31 -6.42 30.23
CA GLY A 528 9.00 -5.01 30.45
C GLY A 528 9.89 -3.98 29.72
N ASN A 529 9.90 -2.76 30.27
CA ASN A 529 10.60 -1.58 29.73
C ASN A 529 12.13 -1.71 29.58
N ASP A 530 12.68 -1.02 28.56
CA ASP A 530 14.13 -0.95 28.31
C ASP A 530 14.91 -0.22 29.44
N PRO A 531 15.89 -0.86 30.11
CA PRO A 531 16.70 -0.22 31.16
C PRO A 531 17.60 0.93 30.68
N ASP A 532 17.87 1.06 29.38
CA ASP A 532 18.74 2.09 28.79
C ASP A 532 18.03 3.43 28.49
N LEU A 533 16.71 3.42 28.29
CA LEU A 533 15.95 4.60 27.81
C LEU A 533 15.34 5.42 28.96
N ILE A 534 14.71 4.73 29.90
CA ILE A 534 14.19 5.30 31.14
C ILE A 534 14.57 4.25 32.18
N PRO A 535 15.37 4.58 33.22
CA PRO A 535 15.75 3.57 34.17
C PRO A 535 14.49 3.20 34.95
N ASP A 536 13.79 2.17 34.48
CA ASP A 536 13.19 1.28 35.42
C ASP A 536 14.31 0.81 36.36
N VAL A 537 14.03 0.94 37.64
CA VAL A 537 15.06 0.70 38.64
C VAL A 537 15.15 -0.80 38.76
N VAL A 538 15.96 -1.44 37.92
CA VAL A 538 16.47 -2.80 38.15
C VAL A 538 16.78 -2.93 39.65
N ASN A 539 16.01 -3.77 40.37
CA ASN A 539 15.87 -3.81 41.83
C ASN A 539 14.94 -2.76 42.48
N LEU A 540 13.66 -2.67 42.08
CA LEU A 540 12.65 -2.10 42.98
C LEU A 540 12.46 -3.09 44.12
N THR A 541 12.73 -2.66 45.35
CA THR A 541 12.36 -3.44 46.53
C THR A 541 10.86 -3.27 46.77
N ASP A 542 10.10 -4.37 46.79
CA ASP A 542 8.70 -4.47 47.24
C ASP A 542 8.51 -3.88 48.65
N GLU A 543 9.58 -3.83 49.43
CA GLU A 543 9.54 -3.29 50.78
C GLU A 543 9.34 -1.75 50.86
N ASP A 544 8.22 -1.39 51.51
CA ASP A 544 7.75 -0.09 52.01
C ASP A 544 8.86 0.78 52.66
N THR A 545 9.74 1.35 51.85
CA THR A 545 10.83 2.23 52.33
C THR A 545 10.67 3.69 51.88
N GLY A 546 9.50 4.09 51.39
CA GLY A 546 9.33 5.48 50.96
C GLY A 546 7.93 6.01 50.63
N GLY A 547 6.88 5.20 50.65
CA GLY A 547 5.53 5.59 50.19
C GLY A 547 5.22 5.22 48.73
N PHE A 548 6.07 4.40 48.11
CA PHE A 548 5.71 3.48 47.02
C PHE A 548 5.37 2.15 47.69
N SER A 549 4.24 1.56 47.31
CA SER A 549 3.64 0.33 47.85
C SER A 549 3.82 -0.75 46.79
N PRO A 550 3.71 -2.06 47.12
CA PRO A 550 3.68 -3.18 46.17
C PRO A 550 2.91 -2.84 44.91
N ASP A 551 3.31 -3.47 43.80
CA ASP A 551 2.46 -3.44 42.62
C ASP A 551 1.02 -3.73 43.03
N ARG A 552 0.15 -2.82 42.61
CA ARG A 552 -1.24 -2.78 43.09
C ARG A 552 -2.13 -3.70 42.29
N ASN A 553 -1.62 -4.26 41.20
CA ASN A 553 -2.37 -5.08 40.29
C ASN A 553 -1.46 -6.07 39.54
N PRO A 554 -0.94 -7.10 40.24
CA PRO A 554 0.05 -8.05 39.70
C PRO A 554 -0.51 -8.98 38.61
N ASP A 555 -1.73 -8.70 38.14
CA ASP A 555 -2.42 -9.36 37.03
C ASP A 555 -2.53 -8.42 35.79
N ASN A 556 -1.84 -7.27 35.77
CA ASN A 556 -1.53 -6.55 34.52
C ASN A 556 -0.17 -7.02 34.00
N GLY A 557 0.13 -6.70 32.75
CA GLY A 557 1.46 -6.90 32.17
C GLY A 557 2.08 -8.30 32.25
N MET A 558 1.28 -9.37 32.37
CA MET A 558 1.81 -10.73 32.50
C MET A 558 2.35 -11.23 31.16
N ASP A 559 3.66 -11.22 31.03
CA ASP A 559 4.34 -11.58 29.81
C ASP A 559 4.50 -13.09 29.63
N THR A 560 4.55 -13.53 28.38
CA THR A 560 4.91 -14.89 28.00
C THR A 560 6.15 -14.85 27.12
N VAL A 561 7.29 -15.21 27.71
CA VAL A 561 8.60 -15.16 27.05
C VAL A 561 9.15 -16.57 26.80
N ASN A 562 9.69 -16.78 25.59
CA ASN A 562 10.46 -17.98 25.26
C ASN A 562 11.72 -17.61 24.46
N GLY A 563 12.90 -17.69 25.09
CA GLY A 563 14.20 -17.40 24.48
C GLY A 563 14.46 -18.25 23.24
N GLY A 564 14.24 -19.56 23.35
CA GLY A 564 14.30 -20.46 22.20
C GLY A 564 15.59 -21.27 22.17
N ALA A 565 16.50 -20.97 21.25
CA ALA A 565 17.71 -21.76 21.05
C ALA A 565 18.98 -20.91 21.02
N GLY A 566 19.69 -20.87 22.12
CA GLY A 566 20.98 -20.22 22.32
C GLY A 566 21.20 -20.05 23.81
N ASP A 567 22.26 -19.33 24.18
CA ASP A 567 22.43 -18.95 25.59
C ASP A 567 21.74 -17.59 25.78
N ASP A 568 20.48 -17.61 26.23
CA ASP A 568 19.59 -16.45 26.27
C ASP A 568 19.66 -15.68 27.61
N VAL A 569 19.32 -14.39 27.59
CA VAL A 569 19.22 -13.53 28.77
C VAL A 569 17.82 -12.94 28.83
N ILE A 570 17.05 -13.26 29.88
CA ILE A 570 15.65 -12.86 30.03
C ILE A 570 15.44 -12.14 31.35
N TYR A 571 14.75 -11.01 31.30
CA TYR A 571 14.30 -10.24 32.47
C TYR A 571 12.78 -10.12 32.45
N GLY A 572 12.10 -10.55 33.53
CA GLY A 572 10.64 -10.47 33.71
C GLY A 572 10.18 -9.03 33.84
N ALA A 573 10.27 -8.46 35.04
CA ALA A 573 10.15 -7.03 35.41
C ALA A 573 9.33 -6.91 36.69
N ASP A 574 8.11 -6.35 36.62
CA ASP A 574 7.27 -6.09 37.78
C ASP A 574 5.88 -6.74 37.75
N ASP A 575 5.71 -7.77 36.93
CA ASP A 575 4.45 -8.50 36.76
C ASP A 575 4.68 -10.02 36.84
N ALA A 576 3.60 -10.79 37.06
CA ALA A 576 3.66 -12.24 37.27
C ALA A 576 3.85 -13.02 35.94
N ASP A 577 5.09 -13.19 35.52
CA ASP A 577 5.44 -13.59 34.16
C ASP A 577 5.56 -15.12 33.95
N SER A 578 5.48 -15.53 32.69
CA SER A 578 5.86 -16.89 32.26
C SER A 578 7.11 -16.85 31.39
N LEU A 579 8.25 -17.18 32.01
CA LEU A 579 9.57 -17.09 31.42
C LEU A 579 10.16 -18.47 31.09
N ARG A 580 10.67 -18.61 29.87
CA ARG A 580 11.26 -19.86 29.38
C ARG A 580 12.57 -19.59 28.64
N GLY A 581 13.66 -20.24 29.06
CA GLY A 581 14.97 -20.17 28.39
C GLY A 581 14.94 -20.94 27.08
N GLY A 582 15.00 -22.28 27.15
CA GLY A 582 14.81 -23.14 26.00
C GLY A 582 15.96 -24.13 25.83
N SER A 583 16.87 -23.90 24.89
CA SER A 583 18.04 -24.75 24.75
C SER A 583 19.32 -23.94 24.67
N GLY A 584 20.25 -24.22 25.58
CA GLY A 584 21.49 -23.48 25.78
C GLY A 584 21.62 -23.13 27.25
N ASP A 585 22.73 -22.51 27.65
CA ASP A 585 22.96 -22.18 29.06
C ASP A 585 22.32 -20.79 29.33
N ASP A 586 21.06 -20.76 29.80
CA ASP A 586 20.23 -19.56 29.87
C ASP A 586 20.40 -18.80 31.21
N PHE A 587 20.19 -17.47 31.18
CA PHE A 587 20.06 -16.63 32.37
C PHE A 587 18.66 -16.01 32.41
N ILE A 588 17.90 -16.27 33.47
CA ILE A 588 16.55 -15.73 33.66
C ILE A 588 16.45 -15.08 35.05
N ASP A 589 15.93 -13.86 35.10
CA ASP A 589 15.69 -13.09 36.32
C ASP A 589 14.24 -12.58 36.30
N GLY A 590 13.37 -13.19 37.11
CA GLY A 590 11.94 -12.85 37.20
C GLY A 590 11.70 -11.45 37.78
N GLN A 591 12.47 -11.15 38.83
CA GLN A 591 12.56 -9.87 39.55
C GLN A 591 11.46 -9.64 40.59
N ILE A 592 10.23 -9.30 40.22
CA ILE A 592 9.17 -8.92 41.17
C ILE A 592 7.87 -9.60 40.77
N ASP A 593 7.10 -9.97 41.79
CA ASP A 593 5.83 -10.70 41.73
C ASP A 593 6.02 -12.20 41.42
N ASP A 594 4.91 -12.95 41.43
CA ASP A 594 4.92 -14.42 41.46
C ASP A 594 5.21 -15.00 40.05
N ASP A 595 6.46 -15.36 39.76
CA ASP A 595 6.88 -15.78 38.42
C ASP A 595 6.82 -17.29 38.17
N ILE A 596 6.66 -17.67 36.89
CA ILE A 596 6.83 -19.05 36.41
C ILE A 596 8.05 -19.13 35.49
N ILE A 597 9.13 -19.72 35.99
CA ILE A 597 10.43 -19.77 35.31
C ILE A 597 10.82 -21.20 34.92
N SER A 598 11.27 -21.41 33.68
CA SER A 598 11.77 -22.71 33.21
C SER A 598 12.98 -22.62 32.28
N GLY A 599 14.13 -23.17 32.69
CA GLY A 599 15.35 -23.25 31.87
C GLY A 599 15.25 -24.26 30.71
N ASN A 600 14.75 -25.46 30.99
CA ASN A 600 14.60 -26.62 30.11
C ASN A 600 15.87 -27.43 29.83
N THR A 601 16.78 -27.00 28.95
CA THR A 601 17.97 -27.80 28.59
C THR A 601 19.21 -26.94 28.47
N GLY A 602 20.27 -27.31 29.18
CA GLY A 602 21.48 -26.51 29.34
C GLY A 602 21.75 -26.32 30.81
N ASN A 603 22.87 -25.69 31.16
CA ASN A 603 23.16 -25.36 32.56
C ASN A 603 22.66 -23.94 32.83
N ASP A 604 21.45 -23.85 33.35
CA ASP A 604 20.71 -22.61 33.43
C ASP A 604 20.97 -21.89 34.77
N THR A 605 20.86 -20.55 34.78
CA THR A 605 20.85 -19.73 35.99
C THR A 605 19.50 -19.02 36.08
N LEU A 606 18.70 -19.40 37.07
CA LEU A 606 17.31 -18.98 37.22
C LEU A 606 17.13 -18.28 38.58
N LEU A 607 16.71 -17.02 38.54
CA LEU A 607 16.44 -16.20 39.73
C LEU A 607 14.94 -15.86 39.73
N GLY A 608 14.21 -16.26 40.78
CA GLY A 608 12.80 -15.90 41.00
C GLY A 608 12.69 -14.41 41.31
N GLY A 609 13.22 -13.99 42.45
CA GLY A 609 13.29 -12.59 42.84
C GLY A 609 12.45 -12.31 44.08
N GLN A 610 11.33 -11.61 43.93
CA GLN A 610 10.40 -11.30 45.00
C GLN A 610 9.03 -11.81 44.59
N GLY A 611 8.33 -12.54 45.45
CA GLY A 611 7.07 -13.19 45.07
C GLY A 611 7.12 -14.66 45.47
N ASP A 612 5.98 -15.34 45.43
CA ASP A 612 5.92 -16.79 45.61
C ASP A 612 6.21 -17.48 44.26
N ASP A 613 7.49 -17.71 43.93
CA ASP A 613 7.94 -18.09 42.59
C ASP A 613 7.83 -19.60 42.31
N SER A 614 7.68 -19.97 41.03
CA SER A 614 7.78 -21.35 40.56
C SER A 614 8.91 -21.52 39.54
N VAL A 615 10.05 -22.03 40.00
CA VAL A 615 11.28 -22.14 39.22
C VAL A 615 11.63 -23.60 38.90
N SER A 616 11.97 -23.89 37.64
CA SER A 616 12.40 -25.24 37.23
C SER A 616 13.60 -25.24 36.27
N GLY A 617 14.67 -25.94 36.67
CA GLY A 617 15.91 -26.09 35.89
C GLY A 617 15.70 -26.92 34.63
N GLY A 618 15.65 -28.23 34.76
CA GLY A 618 15.19 -29.12 33.70
C GLY A 618 16.18 -30.24 33.34
N GLN A 619 17.21 -29.93 32.56
CA GLN A 619 18.22 -30.88 32.11
C GLN A 619 19.55 -30.14 32.00
N GLY A 620 20.47 -30.44 32.89
CA GLY A 620 21.76 -29.78 32.99
C GLY A 620 22.08 -29.54 34.46
N ASP A 621 23.31 -29.12 34.75
CA ASP A 621 23.67 -28.76 36.13
C ASP A 621 23.20 -27.31 36.37
N ASP A 622 21.99 -27.12 36.92
CA ASP A 622 21.30 -25.82 37.01
C ASP A 622 21.55 -25.09 38.34
N LEU A 623 21.45 -23.76 38.32
CA LEU A 623 21.45 -22.90 39.51
C LEU A 623 20.10 -22.19 39.65
N LEU A 624 19.38 -22.49 40.72
CA LEU A 624 18.06 -21.91 41.03
C LEU A 624 18.13 -21.10 42.33
N GLU A 625 17.60 -19.88 42.33
CA GLU A 625 17.43 -19.03 43.52
C GLU A 625 15.97 -18.54 43.57
N GLY A 626 15.24 -18.84 44.65
CA GLY A 626 13.86 -18.39 44.87
C GLY A 626 13.82 -16.90 45.20
N GLY A 627 14.33 -16.53 46.36
CA GLY A 627 14.52 -15.13 46.73
C GLY A 627 13.70 -14.74 47.95
N LEU A 628 12.77 -13.79 47.82
CA LEU A 628 11.82 -13.42 48.87
C LEU A 628 10.44 -13.98 48.55
N GLY A 629 9.84 -14.77 49.44
CA GLY A 629 8.51 -15.33 49.23
C GLY A 629 8.48 -16.83 49.53
N ASP A 630 7.30 -17.45 49.52
CA ASP A 630 7.19 -18.90 49.71
C ASP A 630 7.38 -19.62 48.35
N ASP A 631 8.61 -19.99 48.00
CA ASP A 631 8.98 -20.40 46.64
C ASP A 631 8.83 -21.91 46.36
N THR A 632 8.73 -22.30 45.09
CA THR A 632 8.77 -23.69 44.62
C THR A 632 9.87 -23.91 43.58
N LEU A 633 10.94 -24.60 43.96
CA LEU A 633 12.12 -24.86 43.12
C LEU A 633 12.22 -26.35 42.75
N ARG A 634 12.52 -26.63 41.47
CA ARG A 634 12.75 -28.00 40.98
C ARG A 634 13.96 -28.11 40.06
N GLY A 635 14.99 -28.82 40.49
CA GLY A 635 16.19 -29.13 39.69
C GLY A 635 15.86 -30.04 38.50
N ASN A 636 15.27 -31.20 38.81
CA ASN A 636 14.85 -32.30 37.93
C ASN A 636 15.90 -33.37 37.64
N ARG A 637 16.92 -33.10 36.81
CA ARG A 637 17.90 -34.08 36.34
C ARG A 637 19.25 -33.42 36.30
N ASP A 638 20.28 -34.22 36.52
CA ASP A 638 21.67 -33.76 36.60
C ASP A 638 21.91 -32.95 37.91
N ASN A 639 23.13 -32.47 38.17
CA ASN A 639 23.47 -32.03 39.54
C ASN A 639 23.11 -30.57 39.73
N ASP A 640 22.04 -30.30 40.47
CA ASP A 640 21.47 -28.97 40.60
C ASP A 640 21.86 -28.30 41.92
N THR A 641 21.86 -26.96 41.93
CA THR A 641 22.03 -26.14 43.14
C THR A 641 20.80 -25.26 43.33
N LEU A 642 20.07 -25.46 44.43
CA LEU A 642 18.82 -24.77 44.75
C LEU A 642 18.98 -23.94 46.03
N TYR A 643 18.62 -22.66 45.97
CA TYR A 643 18.53 -21.76 47.13
C TYR A 643 17.09 -21.29 47.28
N GLY A 644 16.42 -21.64 48.40
CA GLY A 644 15.07 -21.17 48.72
C GLY A 644 15.07 -19.66 48.96
N GLY A 645 15.61 -19.23 50.09
CA GLY A 645 15.81 -17.80 50.37
C GLY A 645 15.15 -17.37 51.67
N GLU A 646 14.35 -16.31 51.64
CA GLU A 646 13.48 -15.91 52.75
C GLU A 646 12.04 -16.37 52.48
N GLY A 647 11.48 -17.25 53.30
CA GLY A 647 10.13 -17.76 53.11
C GLY A 647 10.02 -19.23 53.50
N ASN A 648 8.84 -19.84 53.33
CA ASN A 648 8.66 -21.27 53.57
C ASN A 648 8.70 -21.99 52.23
N ASP A 649 9.89 -22.45 51.86
CA ASP A 649 10.16 -22.86 50.48
C ASP A 649 9.93 -24.35 50.26
N SER A 650 9.65 -24.73 49.01
CA SER A 650 9.55 -26.13 48.56
C SER A 650 10.62 -26.43 47.53
N LEU A 651 11.64 -27.21 47.90
CA LEU A 651 12.78 -27.56 47.04
C LEU A 651 12.75 -29.05 46.70
N ASP A 652 12.88 -29.39 45.42
CA ASP A 652 12.99 -30.75 44.89
C ASP A 652 14.21 -30.85 43.97
N GLY A 653 15.30 -31.47 44.43
CA GLY A 653 16.52 -31.67 43.63
C GLY A 653 16.25 -32.57 42.42
N GLY A 654 15.67 -33.73 42.70
CA GLY A 654 15.09 -34.61 41.69
C GLY A 654 15.98 -35.81 41.39
N GLY A 655 17.06 -35.62 40.65
CA GLY A 655 17.93 -36.73 40.30
C GLY A 655 19.36 -36.31 40.06
N GLU A 656 20.28 -37.24 40.29
CA GLU A 656 21.71 -37.01 40.43
C GLU A 656 22.06 -36.28 41.75
N ASP A 657 23.30 -35.83 41.94
CA ASP A 657 23.80 -35.40 43.27
C ASP A 657 23.54 -33.90 43.49
N ASP A 658 22.51 -33.52 44.25
CA ASP A 658 22.03 -32.13 44.36
C ASP A 658 22.51 -31.38 45.61
N GLU A 659 22.58 -30.05 45.54
CA GLU A 659 22.79 -29.14 46.69
C GLU A 659 21.55 -28.27 46.94
N LEU A 660 20.85 -28.49 48.05
CA LEU A 660 19.64 -27.76 48.45
C LEU A 660 19.91 -26.91 49.70
N TYR A 661 19.56 -25.64 49.63
CA TYR A 661 19.70 -24.68 50.73
C TYR A 661 18.34 -24.03 51.02
N GLY A 662 17.70 -24.38 52.15
CA GLY A 662 16.39 -23.85 52.54
C GLY A 662 16.42 -22.34 52.76
N GLY A 663 17.20 -21.88 53.73
CA GLY A 663 17.34 -20.45 54.02
C GLY A 663 16.64 -20.05 55.31
N ASP A 664 15.91 -18.94 55.31
CA ASP A 664 15.15 -18.45 56.46
C ASP A 664 13.66 -18.82 56.31
N GLY A 665 13.12 -19.67 57.17
CA GLY A 665 11.70 -20.05 57.19
C GLY A 665 11.50 -21.54 57.39
N ASP A 666 10.25 -22.02 57.40
CA ASP A 666 9.95 -23.45 57.65
C ASP A 666 9.88 -24.21 56.30
N ASP A 667 11.01 -24.76 55.83
CA ASP A 667 11.15 -25.28 54.45
C ASP A 667 10.75 -26.77 54.29
N ASP A 668 10.36 -27.18 53.08
CA ASP A 668 10.13 -28.58 52.66
C ASP A 668 11.10 -28.96 51.52
N MET A 669 12.09 -29.80 51.83
CA MET A 669 13.19 -30.18 50.94
C MET A 669 13.19 -31.67 50.62
N MET A 670 13.36 -32.00 49.33
CA MET A 670 13.50 -33.37 48.82
C MET A 670 14.76 -33.47 47.95
N GLY A 671 15.73 -34.30 48.34
CA GLY A 671 16.94 -34.55 47.55
C GLY A 671 16.61 -35.35 46.28
N GLY A 672 16.05 -36.55 46.44
CA GLY A 672 15.55 -37.36 45.34
C GLY A 672 16.42 -38.59 45.08
N GLN A 673 17.13 -38.63 43.96
CA GLN A 673 18.02 -39.74 43.60
C GLN A 673 19.47 -39.27 43.54
N GLY A 674 20.33 -39.55 44.50
CA GLY A 674 21.69 -39.04 44.45
C GLY A 674 22.37 -39.18 45.79
N ASP A 675 23.63 -38.77 45.87
CA ASP A 675 24.25 -38.46 47.15
C ASP A 675 24.06 -36.94 47.41
N ASP A 676 22.93 -36.55 48.01
CA ASP A 676 22.49 -35.15 48.09
C ASP A 676 23.02 -34.39 49.33
N LEU A 677 23.12 -33.07 49.24
CA LEU A 677 23.39 -32.16 50.37
C LEU A 677 22.15 -31.30 50.65
N LEU A 678 21.57 -31.45 51.84
CA LEU A 678 20.44 -30.65 52.30
C LEU A 678 20.86 -29.76 53.49
N ASP A 679 20.77 -28.45 53.31
CA ASP A 679 21.07 -27.42 54.32
C ASP A 679 19.76 -26.79 54.81
N GLY A 680 19.37 -27.13 56.05
CA GLY A 680 18.11 -26.67 56.65
C GLY A 680 18.01 -25.18 56.92
N GLY A 681 19.13 -24.45 56.99
CA GLY A 681 19.05 -23.01 57.28
C GLY A 681 18.44 -22.71 58.66
N ALA A 682 17.36 -21.93 58.69
CA ALA A 682 16.74 -21.38 59.89
C ALA A 682 15.22 -21.51 59.86
N GLY A 683 14.70 -22.60 60.40
CA GLY A 683 13.29 -22.70 60.77
C GLY A 683 12.99 -24.03 61.41
N ASN A 684 11.79 -24.55 61.18
CA ASN A 684 11.43 -25.93 61.47
C ASN A 684 11.25 -26.67 60.15
N ASP A 685 12.35 -27.20 59.66
CA ASP A 685 12.44 -27.66 58.27
C ASP A 685 12.04 -29.13 58.16
N THR A 686 11.47 -29.52 57.03
CA THR A 686 11.21 -30.91 56.67
C THR A 686 12.18 -31.28 55.55
N MET A 687 13.02 -32.29 55.78
CA MET A 687 14.04 -32.72 54.83
C MET A 687 13.90 -34.22 54.56
N THR A 688 13.83 -34.60 53.29
CA THR A 688 13.86 -36.00 52.84
C THR A 688 15.03 -36.20 51.87
N GLY A 689 15.99 -37.07 52.22
CA GLY A 689 17.13 -37.37 51.35
C GLY A 689 16.71 -38.15 50.12
N GLY A 690 16.13 -39.34 50.32
CA GLY A 690 15.52 -40.12 49.26
C GLY A 690 16.32 -41.39 48.98
N ALA A 691 17.08 -41.41 47.89
CA ALA A 691 17.85 -42.57 47.47
C ALA A 691 19.31 -42.24 47.22
N GLY A 692 20.17 -42.58 48.18
CA GLY A 692 21.62 -42.62 48.01
C GLY A 692 22.31 -42.43 49.35
N GLN A 693 23.30 -41.55 49.42
CA GLN A 693 23.99 -41.22 50.67
C GLN A 693 23.91 -39.72 50.93
N ASP A 694 22.84 -39.34 51.60
CA ASP A 694 22.48 -37.94 51.73
C ASP A 694 23.12 -37.32 52.97
N THR A 695 23.37 -36.02 52.92
CA THR A 695 23.99 -35.28 54.02
C THR A 695 23.11 -34.11 54.43
N PHE A 696 22.67 -34.11 55.68
CA PHE A 696 21.85 -33.05 56.27
C PHE A 696 22.73 -32.17 57.16
N VAL A 697 22.78 -30.86 56.89
CA VAL A 697 23.59 -29.87 57.62
C VAL A 697 22.73 -28.70 58.12
N ASN A 698 23.30 -27.90 59.03
CA ASN A 698 22.66 -26.74 59.67
C ASN A 698 21.26 -26.98 60.27
N VAL A 699 20.95 -28.24 60.56
CA VAL A 699 19.72 -28.64 61.21
C VAL A 699 19.56 -28.05 62.61
N ASN A 700 18.34 -27.71 63.01
CA ASN A 700 17.99 -27.00 64.22
C ASN A 700 17.02 -27.81 65.09
N ALA A 701 16.36 -27.11 66.00
CA ALA A 701 15.40 -27.68 66.93
C ALA A 701 13.99 -27.35 66.42
N GLY A 702 13.31 -28.35 65.88
CA GLY A 702 12.03 -28.20 65.20
C GLY A 702 11.93 -29.14 64.01
N ASP A 703 13.07 -29.37 63.37
CA ASP A 703 13.19 -30.05 62.10
C ASP A 703 12.79 -31.53 62.16
N VAL A 704 12.38 -32.02 60.99
CA VAL A 704 12.08 -33.41 60.70
C VAL A 704 12.98 -33.84 59.55
N VAL A 705 13.82 -34.85 59.80
CA VAL A 705 14.75 -35.39 58.80
C VAL A 705 14.41 -36.84 58.52
N ASP A 706 14.28 -37.20 57.25
CA ASP A 706 14.13 -38.57 56.78
C ASP A 706 15.23 -38.87 55.77
N GLY A 707 16.13 -39.83 56.06
CA GLY A 707 17.16 -40.23 55.10
C GLY A 707 16.55 -40.88 53.84
N GLY A 708 15.38 -41.50 53.97
CA GLY A 708 14.78 -42.29 52.91
C GLY A 708 15.24 -43.75 52.94
N SER A 709 14.84 -44.53 51.93
CA SER A 709 15.17 -45.97 51.90
C SER A 709 15.62 -46.42 50.52
N GLY A 710 16.89 -46.80 50.40
CA GLY A 710 17.57 -47.10 49.15
C GLY A 710 18.34 -48.44 49.14
N PRO A 711 18.85 -48.88 47.97
CA PRO A 711 19.78 -50.01 47.88
C PRO A 711 21.21 -49.66 48.35
N VAL A 712 21.50 -48.37 48.44
CA VAL A 712 22.63 -47.71 49.11
C VAL A 712 21.96 -46.64 49.96
N ASP A 713 22.15 -46.72 51.27
CA ASP A 713 21.40 -46.02 52.32
C ASP A 713 22.39 -45.71 53.45
N PHE A 714 23.22 -44.68 53.30
CA PHE A 714 24.19 -44.31 54.34
C PHE A 714 24.14 -42.82 54.63
N ASP A 715 23.01 -42.41 55.15
CA ASP A 715 22.64 -41.03 55.31
C ASP A 715 23.31 -40.43 56.54
N THR A 716 23.69 -39.17 56.41
CA THR A 716 24.50 -38.45 57.38
C THR A 716 23.77 -37.25 57.93
N LEU A 717 23.36 -37.32 59.20
CA LEU A 717 22.87 -36.17 59.95
C LEU A 717 24.04 -35.47 60.67
N ASP A 718 24.42 -34.28 60.20
CA ASP A 718 25.49 -33.49 60.77
C ASP A 718 25.01 -32.46 61.79
N LEU A 719 25.25 -32.77 63.08
CA LEU A 719 24.87 -31.90 64.20
C LEU A 719 25.97 -30.91 64.60
N ARG A 720 26.97 -30.67 63.74
CA ARG A 720 28.04 -29.70 64.03
C ARG A 720 27.50 -28.28 63.90
N GLY A 721 27.36 -27.60 65.03
CA GLY A 721 26.98 -26.18 65.06
C GLY A 721 25.51 -25.93 65.37
N SER A 722 24.67 -26.97 65.32
CA SER A 722 23.22 -26.93 65.59
C SER A 722 22.83 -26.49 67.02
N THR A 723 23.79 -26.42 67.96
CA THR A 723 23.53 -25.96 69.32
C THR A 723 23.86 -24.48 69.49
N ALA A 724 22.91 -23.72 70.04
CA ALA A 724 23.14 -22.35 70.49
C ALA A 724 24.36 -22.24 71.43
N PRO A 725 25.05 -21.08 71.48
CA PRO A 725 26.25 -20.90 72.30
C PRO A 725 26.06 -21.28 73.78
N GLY A 726 26.81 -22.30 74.22
CA GLY A 726 26.75 -22.80 75.61
C GLY A 726 25.72 -23.90 75.87
N GLY A 727 24.86 -24.20 74.89
CA GLY A 727 23.94 -25.33 74.91
C GLY A 727 24.62 -26.69 74.74
N SER A 728 23.83 -27.74 74.75
CA SER A 728 24.25 -29.12 74.50
C SER A 728 23.12 -29.92 73.85
N LEU A 729 23.41 -31.11 73.33
CA LEU A 729 22.41 -32.00 72.74
C LEU A 729 22.49 -33.41 73.35
N SER A 730 21.40 -34.17 73.26
CA SER A 730 21.37 -35.60 73.57
C SER A 730 20.48 -36.36 72.60
N ILE A 731 20.97 -37.52 72.13
CA ILE A 731 20.29 -38.32 71.12
C ILE A 731 19.59 -39.50 71.80
N THR A 732 18.31 -39.69 71.50
CA THR A 732 17.50 -40.84 71.94
C THR A 732 17.02 -41.62 70.73
N TYR A 733 17.61 -42.79 70.48
CA TYR A 733 17.17 -43.69 69.42
C TYR A 733 15.85 -44.37 69.78
N THR A 734 14.92 -44.40 68.82
CA THR A 734 13.58 -44.99 68.94
C THR A 734 13.46 -46.36 68.28
N SER A 735 14.40 -46.71 67.40
CA SER A 735 14.53 -48.02 66.75
C SER A 735 15.68 -48.87 67.34
N ASP A 736 15.68 -50.17 67.01
CA ASP A 736 16.67 -51.14 67.52
C ASP A 736 17.99 -51.11 66.71
N ASP A 737 17.91 -50.83 65.40
CA ASP A 737 19.03 -50.58 64.46
C ASP A 737 19.72 -49.24 64.72
N ARG A 738 18.99 -48.28 65.32
CA ARG A 738 19.43 -46.91 65.64
C ARG A 738 19.43 -45.95 64.44
N GLU A 739 18.60 -46.24 63.46
CA GLU A 739 18.36 -45.37 62.31
C GLU A 739 17.25 -44.33 62.61
N ASP A 740 16.37 -44.59 63.58
CA ASP A 740 15.35 -43.62 64.01
C ASP A 740 15.65 -43.04 65.38
N GLY A 741 15.30 -41.77 65.59
CA GLY A 741 15.39 -41.16 66.91
C GLY A 741 14.98 -39.71 67.02
N ILE A 742 15.33 -39.16 68.18
CA ILE A 742 15.05 -37.77 68.56
C ILE A 742 16.33 -37.15 69.10
N VAL A 743 16.74 -36.02 68.53
CA VAL A 743 17.76 -35.14 69.08
C VAL A 743 17.08 -34.17 70.04
N ASN A 744 17.48 -34.16 71.31
CA ASN A 744 16.98 -33.24 72.32
C ASN A 744 18.01 -32.12 72.52
N TYR A 745 17.63 -30.88 72.20
CA TYR A 745 18.46 -29.71 72.40
C TYR A 745 18.27 -29.16 73.82
N LEU A 746 19.37 -28.77 74.44
CA LEU A 746 19.41 -28.22 75.79
C LEU A 746 20.06 -26.83 75.78
N ASP A 747 19.45 -25.88 76.47
CA ASP A 747 20.00 -24.55 76.68
C ASP A 747 21.25 -24.58 77.59
N ALA A 748 21.89 -23.42 77.80
CA ALA A 748 23.08 -23.31 78.63
C ALA A 748 22.85 -23.65 80.12
N ASP A 749 21.60 -23.64 80.58
CA ASP A 749 21.19 -24.03 81.93
C ASP A 749 20.78 -25.52 82.02
N GLY A 750 20.77 -26.23 80.88
CA GLY A 750 20.42 -27.64 80.75
C GLY A 750 18.91 -27.92 80.67
N ASN A 751 18.08 -26.92 80.37
CA ASN A 751 16.66 -27.12 80.10
C ASN A 751 16.43 -27.46 78.63
N GLU A 752 15.36 -28.20 78.35
CA GLU A 752 14.95 -28.55 76.98
C GLU A 752 14.62 -27.29 76.17
N ALA A 753 15.32 -27.12 75.06
CA ALA A 753 15.23 -25.98 74.15
C ALA A 753 14.48 -26.32 72.84
N GLY A 754 14.26 -27.61 72.57
CA GLY A 754 13.52 -28.11 71.41
C GLY A 754 13.98 -29.52 71.03
N GLN A 755 13.37 -30.09 70.00
CA GLN A 755 13.67 -31.44 69.51
C GLN A 755 13.73 -31.45 67.99
N LEU A 756 14.64 -32.25 67.44
CA LEU A 756 14.63 -32.68 66.04
C LEU A 756 14.26 -34.16 66.00
N VAL A 757 13.44 -34.55 65.03
CA VAL A 757 13.09 -35.95 64.76
C VAL A 757 13.86 -36.41 63.54
N PHE A 758 14.44 -37.62 63.61
CA PHE A 758 15.05 -38.24 62.44
C PHE A 758 14.57 -39.68 62.26
N GLU A 759 14.40 -40.08 61.01
CA GLU A 759 14.07 -41.44 60.56
C GLU A 759 15.08 -41.88 59.49
N GLU A 760 15.40 -43.18 59.45
CA GLU A 760 16.31 -43.79 58.46
C GLU A 760 17.69 -43.06 58.32
N ILE A 761 18.41 -42.79 59.43
CA ILE A 761 19.76 -42.19 59.40
C ILE A 761 20.83 -43.12 59.97
N GLU A 762 21.78 -43.58 59.14
CA GLU A 762 22.85 -44.51 59.56
C GLU A 762 24.01 -43.82 60.29
N ASN A 763 24.33 -42.58 59.91
CA ASN A 763 25.53 -41.88 60.37
C ASN A 763 25.22 -40.49 60.92
N ILE A 764 24.88 -40.43 62.21
CA ILE A 764 24.88 -39.14 62.89
C ILE A 764 26.34 -38.73 63.14
N ILE A 765 26.73 -37.53 62.69
CA ILE A 765 27.94 -36.85 63.14
C ILE A 765 27.53 -35.99 64.34
N PRO A 766 27.52 -36.55 65.58
CA PRO A 766 27.55 -35.68 66.73
C PRO A 766 28.88 -34.94 66.63
N CYS A 767 28.88 -33.65 66.94
CA CYS A 767 30.09 -32.87 67.13
C CYS A 767 31.20 -33.71 67.83
N PHE A 768 32.14 -34.38 67.08
CA PHE A 768 33.09 -35.42 67.57
C PHE A 768 32.76 -35.93 69.00
N THR A 769 33.60 -35.74 70.02
CA THR A 769 33.04 -35.29 71.30
C THR A 769 33.74 -34.01 71.73
N PRO A 770 33.60 -32.90 70.98
CA PRO A 770 33.46 -31.58 71.49
C PRO A 770 32.80 -31.58 72.85
N GLY A 771 33.56 -31.10 73.82
CA GLY A 771 33.19 -31.22 75.23
C GLY A 771 33.88 -32.33 75.98
N THR A 772 34.83 -33.05 75.38
CA THR A 772 35.77 -33.87 76.16
C THR A 772 36.58 -32.94 77.07
N LYS A 773 36.22 -32.90 78.35
CA LYS A 773 36.80 -31.97 79.30
C LYS A 773 38.14 -32.49 79.79
N ILE A 774 39.18 -31.80 79.40
CA ILE A 774 40.51 -31.96 79.98
C ILE A 774 40.59 -31.16 81.27
N ALA A 775 40.90 -31.84 82.37
CA ALA A 775 41.02 -31.19 83.65
C ALA A 775 42.23 -30.22 83.64
N THR A 776 41.99 -28.93 83.82
CA THR A 776 43.06 -27.91 83.97
C THR A 776 43.08 -27.34 85.40
N PRO A 777 44.17 -26.68 85.83
CA PRO A 777 44.22 -26.00 87.13
C PRO A 777 43.17 -24.90 87.30
N LYS A 778 42.54 -24.43 86.21
CA LYS A 778 41.51 -23.39 86.19
C LYS A 778 40.10 -23.94 86.01
N GLY A 779 39.94 -25.26 85.93
CA GLY A 779 38.68 -25.91 85.60
C GLY A 779 38.81 -26.82 84.39
N GLU A 780 37.80 -27.62 84.15
CA GLU A 780 37.67 -28.45 82.96
C GLU A 780 37.57 -27.58 81.70
N ARG A 781 38.35 -27.89 80.66
CA ARG A 781 38.32 -27.22 79.35
C ARG A 781 38.18 -28.25 78.25
N ARG A 782 37.47 -27.91 77.17
CA ARG A 782 37.26 -28.84 76.06
C ARG A 782 38.57 -29.09 75.31
N VAL A 783 38.75 -30.30 74.79
CA VAL A 783 40.01 -30.73 74.15
C VAL A 783 40.34 -29.90 72.91
N GLU A 784 39.33 -29.43 72.19
CA GLU A 784 39.41 -28.56 71.00
C GLU A 784 39.83 -27.12 71.32
N GLU A 785 39.67 -26.67 72.58
CA GLU A 785 40.06 -25.33 73.00
C GLU A 785 41.50 -25.24 73.52
N LEU A 786 42.22 -26.38 73.58
CA LEU A 786 43.56 -26.45 74.14
C LEU A 786 44.59 -25.87 73.18
N GLN A 787 45.39 -24.93 73.68
CA GLN A 787 46.46 -24.29 72.93
C GLN A 787 47.83 -24.62 73.51
N VAL A 788 48.89 -24.44 72.71
CA VAL A 788 50.27 -24.52 73.21
C VAL A 788 50.45 -23.50 74.35
N GLY A 789 50.95 -23.97 75.49
CA GLY A 789 51.09 -23.18 76.72
C GLY A 789 49.96 -23.38 77.75
N ASP A 790 48.84 -24.01 77.37
CA ASP A 790 47.82 -24.39 78.34
C ASP A 790 48.33 -25.45 79.32
N ARG A 791 47.83 -25.41 80.55
CA ARG A 791 48.25 -26.32 81.63
C ARG A 791 47.17 -27.34 81.92
N VAL A 792 47.48 -28.63 81.93
CA VAL A 792 46.53 -29.72 82.18
C VAL A 792 46.98 -30.58 83.37
N ILE A 793 46.03 -31.25 84.01
CA ILE A 793 46.25 -32.15 85.13
C ILE A 793 46.55 -33.54 84.59
N THR A 794 47.60 -34.13 85.13
CA THR A 794 48.21 -35.39 84.72
C THR A 794 48.44 -36.26 85.94
N ARG A 795 48.38 -37.58 85.77
CA ARG A 795 48.49 -38.55 86.87
C ARG A 795 49.89 -38.62 87.45
N ASP A 796 50.90 -38.56 86.58
CA ASP A 796 52.25 -38.99 86.93
C ASP A 796 53.11 -37.80 87.42
N ASN A 797 52.98 -36.61 86.80
CA ASN A 797 53.76 -35.43 87.19
C ASN A 797 52.92 -34.19 87.54
N GLY A 798 51.64 -34.36 87.90
CA GLY A 798 50.80 -33.28 88.42
C GLY A 798 50.30 -32.34 87.33
N ILE A 799 50.74 -31.08 87.29
CA ILE A 799 50.26 -30.11 86.29
C ILE A 799 51.33 -29.87 85.24
N GLN A 800 51.04 -30.20 83.98
CA GLN A 800 51.96 -30.08 82.86
C GLN A 800 51.47 -29.07 81.83
N GLU A 801 52.41 -28.47 81.09
CA GLU A 801 52.15 -27.48 80.05
C GLU A 801 52.19 -28.14 78.67
N ILE A 802 51.19 -27.87 77.85
CA ILE A 802 51.11 -28.37 76.48
C ILE A 802 52.20 -27.70 75.64
N ARG A 803 53.03 -28.49 74.97
CA ARG A 803 54.14 -28.00 74.14
C ARG A 803 53.80 -27.96 72.66
N TRP A 804 52.86 -28.79 72.24
CA TRP A 804 52.40 -28.85 70.87
C TRP A 804 51.00 -29.48 70.84
N VAL A 805 50.18 -29.00 69.91
CA VAL A 805 48.87 -29.55 69.56
C VAL A 805 48.83 -29.67 68.04
N GLY A 806 48.46 -30.83 67.54
CA GLY A 806 48.15 -31.06 66.14
C GLY A 806 46.71 -31.54 66.00
N LYS A 807 46.04 -31.07 64.96
CA LYS A 807 44.71 -31.51 64.55
C LYS A 807 44.80 -31.92 63.08
N ARG A 808 44.29 -33.11 62.76
CA ARG A 808 44.09 -33.55 61.39
C ARG A 808 42.72 -34.15 61.23
N ASP A 809 41.99 -33.66 60.25
CA ASP A 809 40.75 -34.25 59.78
C ASP A 809 41.11 -35.26 58.68
N MET A 810 40.50 -36.45 58.72
CA MET A 810 40.67 -37.50 57.72
C MET A 810 39.31 -37.92 57.16
N SER A 811 39.15 -37.99 55.84
CA SER A 811 37.92 -38.47 55.19
C SER A 811 37.91 -39.97 54.93
N ALA A 812 36.76 -40.54 54.59
CA ALA A 812 36.59 -41.94 54.19
C ALA A 812 37.49 -42.31 53.02
N ALA A 813 37.59 -41.45 52.01
CA ALA A 813 38.48 -41.65 50.85
C ALA A 813 39.97 -41.70 51.25
N GLU A 814 40.36 -40.97 52.29
CA GLU A 814 41.71 -41.08 52.88
C GLU A 814 41.87 -42.36 53.69
N PHE A 815 40.84 -42.80 54.42
CA PHE A 815 40.86 -44.08 55.16
C PHE A 815 40.86 -45.30 54.25
N GLU A 816 40.23 -45.25 53.07
CA GLU A 816 40.35 -46.31 52.07
C GLU A 816 41.78 -46.43 51.53
N LYS A 817 42.46 -45.29 51.35
CA LYS A 817 43.87 -45.25 50.95
C LYS A 817 44.83 -45.63 52.09
N ALA A 818 44.44 -45.37 53.34
CA ALA A 818 45.23 -45.59 54.54
C ALA A 818 44.47 -46.40 55.60
N ALA A 819 43.99 -47.60 55.23
CA ALA A 819 43.12 -48.42 56.08
C ALA A 819 43.74 -48.78 57.44
N HIS A 820 45.07 -48.76 57.58
CA HIS A 820 45.77 -48.98 58.84
C HIS A 820 45.63 -47.83 59.85
N LEU A 821 45.02 -46.71 59.45
CA LEU A 821 44.71 -45.56 60.30
C LEU A 821 43.26 -45.56 60.82
N LYS A 822 42.35 -46.40 60.29
CA LYS A 822 40.93 -46.43 60.69
C LYS A 822 40.78 -46.49 62.21
N PRO A 823 39.98 -45.61 62.85
CA PRO A 823 39.92 -45.51 64.31
C PRO A 823 39.39 -46.78 64.98
N VAL A 824 39.75 -46.94 66.25
CA VAL A 824 39.32 -48.06 67.10
C VAL A 824 38.36 -47.52 68.17
N LEU A 825 37.13 -48.04 68.16
CA LEU A 825 36.14 -47.82 69.21
C LEU A 825 36.39 -48.79 70.36
N ILE A 826 36.49 -48.26 71.58
CA ILE A 826 36.63 -49.01 72.82
C ILE A 826 35.42 -48.68 73.69
N ARG A 827 34.50 -49.63 73.82
CA ARG A 827 33.29 -49.45 74.62
C ARG A 827 33.57 -49.45 76.12
N GLN A 828 32.68 -48.81 76.88
CA GLN A 828 32.70 -48.76 78.33
C GLN A 828 32.92 -50.15 78.95
N GLY A 829 33.90 -50.26 79.84
CA GLY A 829 34.21 -51.48 80.58
C GLY A 829 34.96 -52.57 79.79
N ALA A 830 35.20 -52.39 78.49
CA ALA A 830 35.82 -53.41 77.62
C ALA A 830 37.27 -53.78 78.01
N LEU A 831 37.97 -52.91 78.73
CA LEU A 831 39.37 -53.09 79.12
C LEU A 831 39.55 -53.70 80.52
N GLY A 832 38.45 -53.98 81.23
CA GLY A 832 38.42 -54.60 82.56
C GLY A 832 38.49 -53.62 83.72
N ASN A 833 38.07 -54.08 84.92
CA ASN A 833 37.94 -53.26 86.14
C ASN A 833 37.12 -51.97 85.98
N GLY A 834 36.16 -51.95 85.06
CA GLY A 834 35.32 -50.77 84.78
C GLY A 834 35.97 -49.75 83.85
N LEU A 835 37.08 -50.09 83.19
CA LEU A 835 37.76 -49.24 82.21
C LEU A 835 37.42 -49.63 80.76
N PRO A 836 37.36 -48.66 79.82
CA PRO A 836 37.17 -47.24 80.11
C PRO A 836 35.82 -47.01 80.79
N GLU A 837 35.68 -45.92 81.54
CA GLU A 837 34.42 -45.61 82.24
C GLU A 837 33.31 -45.13 81.28
N ARG A 838 33.57 -45.09 79.97
CA ARG A 838 32.69 -44.71 78.86
C ARG A 838 33.23 -45.26 77.53
N ASP A 839 32.51 -45.08 76.44
CA ASP A 839 33.01 -45.34 75.09
C ASP A 839 34.09 -44.32 74.67
N MET A 840 35.16 -44.78 74.00
CA MET A 840 36.26 -43.95 73.53
C MET A 840 36.65 -44.30 72.09
N MET A 841 36.92 -43.28 71.27
CA MET A 841 37.47 -43.41 69.93
C MET A 841 38.95 -43.03 69.93
N VAL A 842 39.82 -43.93 69.46
CA VAL A 842 41.27 -43.72 69.50
C VAL A 842 41.97 -44.19 68.22
N SER A 843 43.18 -43.67 67.93
CA SER A 843 43.97 -44.14 66.78
C SER A 843 44.44 -45.60 66.96
N PRO A 844 44.68 -46.36 65.88
CA PRO A 844 45.10 -47.76 65.94
C PRO A 844 46.31 -48.05 66.81
N ASN A 845 47.35 -47.21 66.75
CA ASN A 845 48.54 -47.37 67.60
C ASN A 845 48.45 -46.58 68.92
N HIS A 846 47.31 -45.98 69.24
CA HIS A 846 47.07 -45.38 70.55
C HIS A 846 47.21 -46.45 71.64
N ARG A 847 48.08 -46.20 72.63
CA ARG A 847 48.30 -47.14 73.73
C ARG A 847 47.28 -46.88 74.83
N ILE A 848 46.61 -47.94 75.28
CA ILE A 848 45.59 -47.85 76.31
C ILE A 848 45.94 -48.81 77.44
N LEU A 849 45.63 -48.39 78.66
CA LEU A 849 45.73 -49.22 79.85
C LEU A 849 44.67 -50.31 79.83
N VAL A 850 45.12 -51.57 79.82
CA VAL A 850 44.24 -52.73 79.88
C VAL A 850 44.43 -53.44 81.22
N ALA A 851 43.35 -53.57 81.96
CA ALA A 851 43.32 -54.09 83.32
C ALA A 851 42.26 -55.19 83.43
N ASN A 852 42.48 -56.32 82.75
CA ASN A 852 41.58 -57.47 82.77
C ASN A 852 42.28 -58.76 83.20
N ASP A 853 41.50 -59.78 83.56
CA ASP A 853 42.03 -61.06 84.04
C ASP A 853 42.92 -61.78 83.00
N LYS A 854 42.73 -61.48 81.70
CA LYS A 854 43.56 -62.05 80.63
C LYS A 854 44.93 -61.38 80.58
N THR A 855 45.05 -60.06 80.72
CA THR A 855 46.35 -59.36 80.70
C THR A 855 47.22 -59.72 81.90
N ALA A 856 46.62 -59.89 83.08
CA ALA A 856 47.32 -60.37 84.29
C ALA A 856 47.94 -61.77 84.14
N LEU A 857 47.35 -62.61 83.29
CA LEU A 857 47.80 -63.98 83.02
C LEU A 857 48.99 -64.04 82.05
N TYR A 858 49.08 -63.09 81.11
CA TYR A 858 50.12 -63.07 80.08
C TYR A 858 51.36 -62.28 80.45
N PHE A 859 51.22 -61.21 81.25
CA PHE A 859 52.30 -60.25 81.49
C PHE A 859 52.75 -60.20 82.96
N GLU A 860 52.16 -61.03 83.84
CA GLU A 860 52.42 -61.06 85.29
C GLU A 860 52.18 -59.71 86.02
N GLU A 861 51.57 -58.73 85.34
CA GLU A 861 51.23 -57.40 85.84
C GLU A 861 49.71 -57.17 85.74
N ARG A 862 49.12 -56.47 86.71
CA ARG A 862 47.66 -56.23 86.75
C ARG A 862 47.18 -55.16 85.75
N GLU A 863 48.10 -54.42 85.17
CA GLU A 863 47.86 -53.27 84.30
C GLU A 863 48.95 -53.27 83.23
N VAL A 864 48.56 -53.33 81.95
CA VAL A 864 49.50 -53.36 80.82
C VAL A 864 49.03 -52.39 79.74
N LEU A 865 49.97 -51.65 79.16
CA LEU A 865 49.71 -50.74 78.04
C LEU A 865 49.82 -51.46 76.71
N VAL A 866 48.71 -51.54 75.98
CA VAL A 866 48.60 -52.24 74.68
C VAL A 866 48.04 -51.27 73.64
N ALA A 867 48.54 -51.33 72.40
CA ALA A 867 47.99 -50.55 71.29
C ALA A 867 46.56 -50.99 70.96
N ALA A 868 45.66 -50.04 70.70
CA ALA A 868 44.24 -50.29 70.46
C ALA A 868 43.99 -51.35 69.38
N LYS A 869 44.74 -51.30 68.27
CA LYS A 869 44.67 -52.29 67.17
C LYS A 869 45.04 -53.73 67.55
N HIS A 870 45.71 -53.95 68.67
CA HIS A 870 46.02 -55.30 69.16
C HIS A 870 44.93 -55.82 70.11
N LEU A 871 43.99 -54.96 70.49
CA LEU A 871 42.83 -55.29 71.31
C LEU A 871 41.59 -55.54 70.45
N THR A 872 41.62 -55.18 69.16
CA THR A 872 40.52 -55.41 68.21
C THR A 872 40.15 -56.90 68.16
N GLY A 873 38.86 -57.20 68.29
CA GLY A 873 38.35 -58.56 68.43
C GLY A 873 38.24 -59.04 69.89
N MET A 874 38.62 -58.21 70.87
CA MET A 874 38.05 -58.30 72.22
C MET A 874 36.59 -57.80 72.19
N GLU A 875 35.75 -58.39 73.04
CA GLU A 875 34.35 -57.94 73.18
C GLU A 875 34.30 -56.46 73.61
N GLY A 876 33.68 -55.62 72.78
CA GLY A 876 33.60 -54.18 72.97
C GLY A 876 34.82 -53.38 72.49
N VAL A 877 35.71 -53.96 71.68
CA VAL A 877 36.81 -53.24 71.04
C VAL A 877 36.86 -53.56 69.54
N ASP A 878 36.47 -52.59 68.72
CA ASP A 878 36.21 -52.77 67.29
C ASP A 878 36.92 -51.68 66.46
N ILE A 879 37.43 -52.06 65.29
CA ILE A 879 37.80 -51.07 64.26
C ILE A 879 36.47 -50.60 63.66
N VAL A 880 36.26 -49.30 63.60
CA VAL A 880 35.03 -48.71 63.08
C VAL A 880 35.30 -48.02 61.77
N GLU A 881 34.40 -48.24 60.82
CA GLU A 881 34.32 -47.48 59.58
C GLU A 881 33.71 -46.11 59.90
N VAL A 882 34.28 -45.05 59.35
CA VAL A 882 33.92 -43.66 59.66
C VAL A 882 34.00 -42.84 58.37
N SER A 883 33.01 -41.98 58.13
CA SER A 883 32.97 -41.04 57.01
C SER A 883 34.06 -39.96 57.15
N SER A 884 34.35 -39.55 58.39
CA SER A 884 35.55 -38.79 58.73
C SER A 884 36.01 -39.00 60.17
N THR A 885 37.27 -38.71 60.47
CA THR A 885 37.79 -38.66 61.85
C THR A 885 38.81 -37.57 62.05
N THR A 886 38.58 -36.72 63.05
CA THR A 886 39.56 -35.76 63.54
C THR A 886 40.50 -36.43 64.54
N TYR A 887 41.78 -36.57 64.18
CA TYR A 887 42.85 -36.88 65.11
C TYR A 887 43.38 -35.63 65.78
N VAL A 888 43.19 -35.54 67.10
CA VAL A 888 43.85 -34.54 67.96
C VAL A 888 45.03 -35.19 68.67
N HIS A 889 46.20 -34.57 68.58
CA HIS A 889 47.41 -35.05 69.26
C HIS A 889 48.04 -33.93 70.10
N ILE A 890 48.30 -34.23 71.37
CA ILE A 890 48.84 -33.27 72.35
C ILE A 890 50.15 -33.81 72.90
N MET A 891 51.18 -32.95 72.98
CA MET A 891 52.51 -33.32 73.49
C MET A 891 52.91 -32.52 74.73
N PHE A 892 53.59 -33.20 75.66
CA PHE A 892 54.17 -32.65 76.89
C PHE A 892 55.70 -32.81 76.92
N ASP A 893 56.32 -32.22 77.95
CA ASP A 893 57.75 -32.41 78.23
C ASP A 893 58.07 -33.84 78.74
N GLN A 894 57.09 -34.53 79.33
CA GLN A 894 57.21 -35.86 79.92
C GLN A 894 56.03 -36.77 79.51
N HIS A 895 56.10 -38.06 79.85
CA HIS A 895 54.94 -38.94 79.71
C HIS A 895 53.87 -38.60 80.70
N GLU A 896 52.63 -38.48 80.23
CA GLU A 896 51.55 -38.08 81.09
C GLU A 896 50.29 -38.87 80.82
N VAL A 897 49.58 -39.26 81.87
CA VAL A 897 48.20 -39.73 81.71
C VAL A 897 47.29 -38.57 82.07
N ILE A 898 46.50 -38.09 81.12
CA ILE A 898 45.63 -36.93 81.29
C ILE A 898 44.30 -37.39 81.90
N LEU A 899 43.72 -36.56 82.76
CA LEU A 899 42.35 -36.75 83.20
C LEU A 899 41.39 -36.09 82.19
N SER A 900 40.65 -36.94 81.48
CA SER A 900 39.70 -36.59 80.43
C SER A 900 38.30 -37.01 80.86
N ASP A 901 37.46 -36.03 81.15
CA ASP A 901 36.12 -36.16 81.71
C ASP A 901 36.02 -37.22 82.84
N GLY A 902 36.91 -37.13 83.81
CA GLY A 902 36.91 -38.03 84.96
C GLY A 902 37.58 -39.40 84.75
N ALA A 903 37.98 -39.76 83.53
CA ALA A 903 38.74 -40.98 83.23
C ALA A 903 40.21 -40.68 82.87
N TRP A 904 41.12 -41.58 83.25
CA TRP A 904 42.54 -41.46 82.92
C TRP A 904 42.81 -41.99 81.51
N THR A 905 43.13 -41.10 80.58
CA THR A 905 43.50 -41.41 79.19
C THR A 905 44.99 -41.16 78.99
N GLU A 906 45.71 -42.10 78.37
CA GLU A 906 47.16 -41.97 78.21
C GLU A 906 47.49 -40.89 77.17
N SER A 907 48.45 -40.02 77.48
CA SER A 907 49.08 -39.09 76.53
C SER A 907 50.59 -39.35 76.52
N PHE A 908 51.29 -39.12 75.40
CA PHE A 908 52.57 -39.80 75.17
C PHE A 908 53.84 -39.16 75.80
N GLN A 909 54.90 -40.00 75.92
CA GLN A 909 56.23 -39.93 76.60
C GLN A 909 57.29 -38.90 76.06
N PRO A 910 58.40 -38.62 76.82
CA PRO A 910 59.30 -37.45 76.74
C PRO A 910 60.25 -37.37 75.54
N GLY A 911 60.75 -36.14 75.31
CA GLY A 911 61.86 -35.79 74.39
C GLY A 911 63.25 -36.41 74.67
N ASP A 912 63.33 -37.52 75.41
CA ASP A 912 64.51 -38.37 75.48
C ASP A 912 64.57 -39.43 74.37
N MET A 913 63.49 -39.57 73.57
CA MET A 913 63.40 -40.46 72.42
C MET A 913 62.81 -39.69 71.24
N SER A 914 63.60 -38.83 70.60
CA SER A 914 63.28 -38.35 69.24
C SER A 914 62.90 -39.55 68.38
N LEU A 915 61.72 -39.58 67.72
CA LEU A 915 61.20 -40.51 66.69
C LEU A 915 61.82 -41.96 66.62
N ALA A 916 63.14 -42.10 66.57
CA ALA A 916 63.94 -43.32 66.74
C ALA A 916 63.66 -44.22 67.98
N GLY A 917 62.96 -43.75 69.01
CA GLY A 917 62.68 -44.55 70.21
C GLY A 917 61.25 -45.07 70.38
N ILE A 918 60.33 -44.58 69.56
CA ILE A 918 58.97 -45.12 69.44
C ILE A 918 59.05 -46.34 68.51
N GLY A 919 58.22 -47.36 68.76
CA GLY A 919 58.10 -48.50 67.84
C GLY A 919 57.79 -48.00 66.42
N ASP A 920 58.44 -48.59 65.41
CA ASP A 920 58.40 -48.06 64.04
C ASP A 920 56.98 -47.80 63.51
N ALA A 921 56.01 -48.66 63.87
CA ALA A 921 54.62 -48.54 63.48
C ALA A 921 53.89 -47.31 64.07
N GLN A 922 54.14 -47.00 65.34
CA GLN A 922 53.51 -45.84 65.99
C GLN A 922 54.16 -44.53 65.54
N ARG A 923 55.48 -44.54 65.28
CA ARG A 923 56.16 -43.41 64.65
C ARG A 923 55.57 -43.09 63.28
N GLN A 924 55.34 -44.12 62.46
CA GLN A 924 54.80 -43.96 61.12
C GLN A 924 53.38 -43.40 61.16
N GLU A 925 52.50 -43.90 62.02
CA GLU A 925 51.16 -43.35 62.22
C GLU A 925 51.18 -41.84 62.52
N ILE A 926 52.03 -41.38 63.44
CA ILE A 926 52.12 -39.96 63.80
C ILE A 926 52.64 -39.10 62.64
N LEU A 927 53.65 -39.57 61.90
CA LEU A 927 54.20 -38.81 60.76
C LEU A 927 53.27 -38.80 59.55
N GLU A 928 52.43 -39.82 59.41
CA GLU A 928 51.43 -39.92 58.35
C GLU A 928 50.23 -39.02 58.66
N LEU A 929 49.81 -38.96 59.93
CA LEU A 929 48.77 -38.05 60.42
C LEU A 929 49.27 -36.60 60.47
N PHE A 930 50.50 -36.34 60.90
CA PHE A 930 51.04 -34.98 61.06
C PHE A 930 52.35 -34.81 60.26
N PRO A 931 52.29 -34.69 58.92
CA PRO A 931 53.46 -34.62 58.05
C PRO A 931 54.38 -33.43 58.36
N GLU A 932 53.85 -32.36 58.93
CA GLU A 932 54.60 -31.17 59.34
C GLU A 932 55.69 -31.51 60.36
N LEU A 933 55.51 -32.57 61.18
CA LEU A 933 56.51 -33.07 62.12
C LEU A 933 57.72 -33.73 61.43
N ALA A 934 57.62 -34.06 60.14
CA ALA A 934 58.74 -34.59 59.35
C ALA A 934 59.69 -33.49 58.82
N THR A 935 59.29 -32.22 58.88
CA THR A 935 60.10 -31.08 58.41
C THR A 935 61.14 -30.65 59.44
N ARG A 936 62.18 -29.92 59.03
CA ARG A 936 63.23 -29.46 59.97
C ARG A 936 62.70 -28.50 61.03
N ASP A 937 61.74 -27.66 60.69
CA ASP A 937 61.07 -26.74 61.62
C ASP A 937 60.09 -27.49 62.55
N GLY A 938 59.39 -28.52 62.05
CA GLY A 938 58.59 -29.43 62.86
C GLY A 938 59.44 -30.24 63.85
N ILE A 939 60.60 -30.73 63.41
CA ILE A 939 61.59 -31.40 64.28
C ILE A 939 62.16 -30.43 65.33
N ASP A 940 62.36 -29.15 65.00
CA ASP A 940 62.86 -28.14 65.95
C ASP A 940 61.78 -27.66 66.94
N ALA A 941 60.51 -27.63 66.53
CA ALA A 941 59.35 -27.45 67.40
C ALA A 941 59.19 -28.65 68.35
N TYR A 942 59.34 -29.87 67.82
CA TYR A 942 59.39 -31.13 68.58
C TYR A 942 60.58 -31.18 69.54
N ALA A 943 61.76 -30.66 69.14
CA ALA A 943 62.96 -30.56 69.97
C ALA A 943 62.94 -29.36 70.94
N SER A 944 61.99 -28.41 70.83
CA SER A 944 61.89 -27.24 71.69
C SER A 944 61.60 -27.61 73.16
N ALA A 945 60.91 -28.74 73.38
CA ALA A 945 60.74 -29.40 74.68
C ALA A 945 62.08 -29.66 75.40
N ARG A 946 63.18 -29.82 74.66
CA ARG A 946 64.54 -30.07 75.20
C ARG A 946 65.22 -28.82 75.77
N ARG A 947 64.84 -27.60 75.36
CA ARG A 947 65.51 -26.36 75.82
C ARG A 947 65.07 -25.96 77.24
N SER A 948 63.85 -26.29 77.64
CA SER A 948 63.32 -26.01 78.97
C SER A 948 64.00 -26.86 80.04
N LEU A 949 64.33 -28.12 79.75
CA LEU A 949 65.05 -29.00 80.68
C LEU A 949 66.49 -28.53 80.95
N LYS A 950 67.25 -28.13 79.91
CA LYS A 950 68.59 -27.57 80.11
C LYS A 950 68.61 -26.26 80.90
N LYS A 951 67.53 -25.46 80.81
CA LYS A 951 67.40 -24.20 81.55
C LYS A 951 67.01 -24.47 83.02
N TYR A 952 66.20 -25.49 83.27
CA TYR A 952 65.77 -25.90 84.61
C TYR A 952 66.84 -26.71 85.37
N GLU A 953 67.55 -27.63 84.70
CA GLU A 953 68.70 -28.35 85.25
C GLU A 953 69.90 -27.43 85.51
N ALA A 954 70.12 -26.42 84.67
CA ALA A 954 71.13 -25.38 84.94
C ALA A 954 70.74 -24.47 86.12
N GLN A 955 69.45 -24.26 86.38
CA GLN A 955 68.97 -23.52 87.55
C GLN A 955 69.08 -24.34 88.85
N LEU A 956 68.86 -25.66 88.80
CA LEU A 956 69.04 -26.56 89.95
C LEU A 956 70.52 -26.82 90.31
N LEU A 957 71.44 -26.59 89.39
CA LEU A 957 72.89 -26.61 89.66
C LEU A 957 73.46 -25.24 90.10
N THR A 958 72.63 -24.19 90.13
CA THR A 958 72.98 -22.88 90.69
C THR A 958 71.90 -22.32 91.62
N LYS A 959 71.52 -23.09 92.64
CA LYS A 959 71.33 -22.59 94.02
C LYS A 959 71.16 -23.71 95.04
#